data_AF-A0A936V7S6-F1
#
_entry.id   AF-A0A936V7S6-F1
#
_cell.length_a   1.000
_cell.length_b   1.000
_cell.length_c   1.000
_cell.angle_alpha   90.00
_cell.angle_beta   90.00
_cell.angle_gamma   90.00
#
_symmetry.space_group_name_H-M   'P 1'
#
loop_
_entity.id
_entity.type
_entity.pdbx_description
1 polymer ?
#
loop_
_entity_poly.entity_id
_entity_poly.type
_entity_poly.pdbx_seq_one_letter_code
_entity_poly.pdbx_strand_id
1 'polypeptide(L)'
;MRSTLRRLLAVRRRYAPFIFLLPTVLIVLAFQIAPVLFAFIISVMRWDAVEGMAAAQFTGLDNYVWVFLEDEWFGATLGSTLWTLVVSGALIHLTAIPMAFFIQTRLRRYRNTLLTVYFLPFLVSAIILQFSFSILFGNSPEAPVNALLLAIGNFQLLGIKPFALFFPTEPIAWAFPMGPYLAPGPWLSVLLVWWHYIGWNVLLYVAALQSYPKDHSEAARMDGANAFQELIHVTIPHLRPMIFFASTLTVVIGITEAGGVADYMFYLSFSQGDFGAACVIGVILFLLTQAIVWGVWAFICQRPALSMEPVVDTPPSRLATLWRTHIWRPARSLAIRWLASPPPKSAEHLRGFDGMRAIACLAVLAHHLGQRLLGYAALPWLFLPAWSLSINLNIGVSLFFVLSGALLSMPFWNRYLDHQSPPDLLGYVARRAARIAPGYWVALLVCFIVAGYALPETKYAAERSLSGFFFVSAFHYISFFPSDLNGPFWSISLEVICYALLPLLLLPAWRLIPDRDPARTQKYLMWVLMGLQIAHFAIVALFPTDAFEKGWQYGNIGGAKEWLPHRNPATFMTMFMLGSYASFAIARRRREPRAIVAEEFERPGKWALLWALLVCFFLGSGGEINPISRQPYVTPLFPAICAAALYFINFSDKLAAIVDNRLSRWIAKLSFGIYLWHFAVIELIRIYIQPKFKFMGITNFWVWAGYSALVIACSLILAALSWYLIEQPMLRGVQRWLARRTPSSAATIKPASI
;
A
#
# COMPACT_ATOMS: atom_id res chain seq x y z
N MET A 1 50.73 16.24 34.10
CA MET A 1 49.97 15.04 33.70
C MET A 1 49.15 15.22 32.41
N ARG A 2 48.32 16.27 32.27
CA ARG A 2 47.52 16.51 31.03
C ARG A 2 48.35 16.81 29.76
N SER A 3 49.53 17.42 29.89
CA SER A 3 50.42 17.72 28.75
C SER A 3 51.15 16.47 28.21
N THR A 4 51.49 15.53 29.10
CA THR A 4 52.15 14.25 28.76
C THR A 4 51.18 13.31 28.04
N LEU A 5 49.92 13.23 28.51
CA LEU A 5 48.86 12.46 27.83
C LEU A 5 48.52 13.02 26.45
N ARG A 6 48.51 14.35 26.25
CA ARG A 6 48.32 14.97 24.93
C ARG A 6 49.46 14.69 23.96
N ARG A 7 50.70 14.54 24.44
CA ARG A 7 51.85 14.12 23.61
C ARG A 7 51.82 12.63 23.26
N LEU A 8 51.33 11.78 24.17
CA LEU A 8 51.15 10.34 23.93
C LEU A 8 49.94 10.03 23.02
N LEU A 9 48.88 10.84 23.07
CA LEU A 9 47.68 10.72 22.23
C LEU A 9 47.73 11.58 20.95
N ALA A 10 48.81 12.34 20.73
CA ALA A 10 49.00 13.10 19.50
C ALA A 10 49.41 12.15 18.38
N VAL A 11 48.43 11.50 17.76
CA VAL A 11 48.61 10.83 16.47
C VAL A 11 49.17 11.87 15.50
N ARG A 12 50.43 11.69 15.06
CA ARG A 12 51.01 12.56 14.02
C ARG A 12 50.08 12.52 12.81
N ARG A 13 49.76 13.68 12.21
CA ARG A 13 48.84 13.80 11.05
C ARG A 13 49.09 12.77 9.94
N ARG A 14 50.34 12.32 9.75
CA ARG A 14 50.74 11.27 8.81
C ARG A 14 50.08 9.90 9.06
N TYR A 15 49.75 9.56 10.30
CA TYR A 15 49.16 8.27 10.68
C TYR A 15 47.63 8.30 10.79
N ALA A 16 47.01 9.50 10.80
CA ALA A 16 45.57 9.64 10.92
C ALA A 16 44.77 8.88 9.83
N PRO A 17 45.15 8.92 8.53
CA PRO A 17 44.44 8.15 7.51
C PRO A 17 44.45 6.63 7.77
N PHE A 18 45.57 6.08 8.24
CA PHE A 18 45.69 4.65 8.53
C PHE A 18 44.84 4.21 9.72
N ILE A 19 44.78 5.03 10.78
CA ILE A 19 43.93 4.75 11.95
C ILE A 19 42.44 4.81 11.57
N PHE A 20 42.04 5.74 10.69
CA PHE A 20 40.67 5.80 10.19
C PHE A 20 40.31 4.64 9.24
N LEU A 21 41.28 4.11 8.51
CA LEU A 21 41.09 2.93 7.64
C LEU A 21 41.11 1.60 8.41
N LEU A 22 41.80 1.55 9.56
CA LEU A 22 42.06 0.31 10.30
C LEU A 22 40.78 -0.51 10.60
N PRO A 23 39.67 0.07 11.10
CA PRO A 23 38.45 -0.71 11.35
C PRO A 23 37.90 -1.38 10.08
N THR A 24 37.89 -0.66 8.95
CA THR A 24 37.43 -1.18 7.67
C THR A 24 38.34 -2.30 7.17
N VAL A 25 39.66 -2.11 7.24
CA VAL A 25 40.64 -3.13 6.83
C VAL A 25 40.48 -4.41 7.65
N LEU A 26 40.31 -4.29 8.98
CA LEU A 26 40.10 -5.45 9.85
C LEU A 26 38.82 -6.21 9.49
N ILE A 27 37.72 -5.50 9.20
CA ILE A 27 36.46 -6.12 8.77
C ILE A 27 36.64 -6.83 7.43
N VAL A 28 37.30 -6.20 6.45
CA VAL A 28 37.56 -6.81 5.13
C VAL A 28 38.42 -8.06 5.28
N LEU A 29 39.49 -8.01 6.07
CA LEU A 29 40.34 -9.17 6.31
C LEU A 29 39.58 -10.32 6.98
N ALA A 30 38.81 -10.03 8.04
CA ALA A 30 38.12 -11.05 8.81
C ALA A 30 36.91 -11.66 8.08
N PHE A 31 36.15 -10.86 7.32
CA PHE A 31 34.86 -11.29 6.76
C PHE A 31 34.82 -11.40 5.24
N GLN A 32 35.82 -10.90 4.51
CA GLN A 32 35.91 -11.08 3.05
C GLN A 32 37.10 -11.95 2.67
N ILE A 33 38.30 -11.63 3.15
CA ILE A 33 39.53 -12.35 2.75
C ILE A 33 39.64 -13.70 3.44
N ALA A 34 39.44 -13.77 4.77
CA ALA A 34 39.59 -15.03 5.51
C ALA A 34 38.63 -16.14 5.02
N PRO A 35 37.32 -15.90 4.75
CA PRO A 35 36.44 -16.93 4.20
C PRO A 35 36.85 -17.40 2.80
N VAL A 36 37.37 -16.51 1.95
CA VAL A 36 37.89 -16.90 0.63
C VAL A 36 39.08 -17.84 0.79
N LEU A 37 40.05 -17.47 1.62
CA LEU A 37 41.20 -18.34 1.93
C LEU A 37 40.76 -19.68 2.53
N PHE A 38 39.75 -19.66 3.40
CA PHE A 38 39.17 -20.86 3.98
C PHE A 38 38.49 -21.75 2.91
N ALA A 39 37.77 -21.18 1.96
CA ALA A 39 37.19 -21.92 0.83
C ALA A 39 38.28 -22.58 -0.04
N PHE A 40 39.41 -21.91 -0.28
CA PHE A 40 40.55 -22.53 -0.96
C PHE A 40 41.10 -23.72 -0.17
N ILE A 41 41.19 -23.63 1.16
CA ILE A 41 41.64 -24.73 2.02
C ILE A 41 40.65 -25.90 1.96
N ILE A 42 39.36 -25.64 2.12
CA ILE A 42 38.33 -26.69 2.10
C ILE A 42 38.22 -27.34 0.71
N SER A 43 38.50 -26.62 -0.38
CA SER A 43 38.45 -27.18 -1.74
C SER A 43 39.37 -28.40 -1.95
N VAL A 44 40.45 -28.52 -1.18
CA VAL A 44 41.40 -29.66 -1.22
C VAL A 44 41.19 -30.65 -0.07
N MET A 45 40.07 -30.55 0.63
CA MET A 45 39.70 -31.40 1.74
C MET A 45 38.34 -32.05 1.48
N ARG A 46 38.18 -33.29 1.96
CA ARG A 46 36.86 -33.88 2.16
C ARG A 46 36.37 -33.47 3.54
N TRP A 47 35.23 -32.78 3.59
CA TRP A 47 34.69 -32.25 4.83
C TRP A 47 33.17 -32.12 4.79
N ASP A 48 32.52 -32.66 5.84
CA ASP A 48 31.13 -32.39 6.19
C ASP A 48 31.11 -31.47 7.42
N ALA A 49 30.42 -30.33 7.28
CA ALA A 49 30.33 -29.34 8.35
C ALA A 49 29.65 -29.86 9.62
N VAL A 50 28.78 -30.88 9.51
CA VAL A 50 28.06 -31.47 10.65
C VAL A 50 29.01 -32.30 11.53
N GLU A 51 30.04 -32.90 10.94
CA GLU A 51 31.04 -33.72 11.64
C GLU A 51 32.13 -32.86 12.34
N GLY A 52 32.12 -31.55 12.10
CA GLY A 52 33.05 -30.59 12.68
C GLY A 52 34.43 -30.61 11.99
N MET A 53 35.26 -29.60 12.29
CA MET A 53 36.56 -29.42 11.60
C MET A 53 37.57 -30.55 11.82
N ALA A 54 37.42 -31.33 12.90
CA ALA A 54 38.30 -32.45 13.20
C ALA A 54 38.13 -33.63 12.21
N ALA A 55 36.97 -33.70 11.53
CA ALA A 55 36.69 -34.72 10.52
C ALA A 55 37.22 -34.35 9.13
N ALA A 56 37.73 -33.12 8.93
CA ALA A 56 38.25 -32.68 7.63
C ALA A 56 39.51 -33.49 7.25
N GLN A 57 39.46 -34.17 6.11
CA GLN A 57 40.57 -34.99 5.60
C GLN A 57 41.16 -34.35 4.36
N PHE A 58 42.49 -34.21 4.31
CA PHE A 58 43.17 -33.70 3.11
C PHE A 58 43.13 -34.76 2.00
N THR A 59 42.48 -34.44 0.89
CA THR A 59 42.32 -35.31 -0.29
C THR A 59 43.05 -34.79 -1.52
N GLY A 60 43.86 -33.72 -1.38
CA GLY A 60 44.61 -33.15 -2.49
C GLY A 60 43.69 -32.57 -3.56
N LEU A 61 43.79 -33.07 -4.80
CA LEU A 61 43.01 -32.56 -5.94
C LEU A 61 41.80 -33.44 -6.29
N ASP A 62 41.47 -34.45 -5.48
CA ASP A 62 40.41 -35.41 -5.80
C ASP A 62 39.05 -34.73 -6.03
N ASN A 63 38.69 -33.72 -5.22
CA ASN A 63 37.47 -32.93 -5.42
C ASN A 63 37.46 -32.19 -6.76
N TYR A 64 38.63 -31.70 -7.21
CA TYR A 64 38.76 -31.05 -8.51
C TYR A 64 38.59 -32.05 -9.64
N VAL A 65 39.20 -33.23 -9.54
CA VAL A 65 39.05 -34.31 -10.52
C VAL A 65 37.57 -34.70 -10.65
N TRP A 66 36.88 -34.90 -9.52
CA TRP A 66 35.46 -35.23 -9.50
C TRP A 66 34.59 -34.15 -10.16
N VAL A 67 34.72 -32.88 -9.75
CA VAL A 67 33.93 -31.78 -10.32
C VAL A 67 34.16 -31.62 -11.83
N PHE A 68 35.38 -31.81 -12.32
CA PHE A 68 35.69 -31.59 -13.74
C PHE A 68 35.42 -32.80 -14.64
N LEU A 69 35.59 -34.03 -14.13
CA LEU A 69 35.56 -35.24 -14.96
C LEU A 69 34.35 -36.14 -14.70
N GLU A 70 33.74 -36.08 -13.52
CA GLU A 70 32.70 -37.02 -13.08
C GLU A 70 31.35 -36.34 -12.83
N ASP A 71 31.33 -35.05 -12.46
CA ASP A 71 30.10 -34.33 -12.14
C ASP A 71 29.32 -33.87 -13.39
N GLU A 72 28.31 -34.66 -13.74
CA GLU A 72 27.40 -34.37 -14.87
C GLU A 72 26.54 -33.10 -14.67
N TRP A 73 26.30 -32.67 -13.41
CA TRP A 73 25.47 -31.51 -13.09
C TRP A 73 26.23 -30.20 -13.15
N PHE A 74 27.52 -30.21 -12.80
CA PHE A 74 28.33 -28.99 -12.81
C PHE A 74 28.36 -28.32 -14.19
N GLY A 75 28.62 -29.08 -15.26
CA GLY A 75 28.66 -28.54 -16.61
C GLY A 75 27.32 -27.93 -17.07
N ALA A 76 26.21 -28.62 -16.78
CA ALA A 76 24.87 -28.17 -17.15
C ALA A 76 24.46 -26.89 -16.39
N THR A 77 24.70 -26.87 -15.08
CA THR A 77 24.38 -25.72 -14.22
C THR A 77 25.29 -24.53 -14.53
N LEU A 78 26.57 -24.76 -14.85
CA LEU A 78 27.51 -23.69 -15.25
C LEU A 78 27.09 -23.09 -16.59
N GLY A 79 26.72 -23.91 -17.56
CA GLY A 79 26.19 -23.46 -18.85
C GLY A 79 24.92 -22.61 -18.69
N SER A 80 23.98 -23.05 -17.85
CA SER A 80 22.76 -22.30 -17.50
C SER A 80 23.08 -20.95 -16.83
N THR A 81 24.05 -20.93 -15.92
CA THR A 81 24.50 -19.72 -15.21
C THR A 81 25.13 -18.71 -16.16
N LEU A 82 26.07 -19.16 -17.01
CA LEU A 82 26.72 -18.31 -18.01
C LEU A 82 25.75 -17.81 -19.06
N TRP A 83 24.82 -18.66 -19.51
CA TRP A 83 23.74 -18.26 -20.39
C TRP A 83 22.89 -17.15 -19.77
N THR A 84 22.43 -17.36 -18.53
CA THR A 84 21.61 -16.39 -17.82
C THR A 84 22.36 -15.07 -17.64
N LEU A 85 23.63 -15.12 -17.22
CA LEU A 85 24.49 -13.95 -17.09
C LEU A 85 24.58 -13.16 -18.40
N VAL A 86 24.94 -13.83 -19.50
CA VAL A 86 25.18 -13.16 -20.79
C VAL A 86 23.89 -12.57 -21.34
N VAL A 87 22.80 -13.34 -21.36
CA VAL A 87 21.53 -12.90 -21.95
C VAL A 87 20.87 -11.83 -21.10
N SER A 88 20.77 -12.03 -19.77
CA SER A 88 20.18 -11.01 -18.90
C SER A 88 21.03 -9.75 -18.83
N GLY A 89 22.36 -9.87 -18.75
CA GLY A 89 23.27 -8.72 -18.75
C GLY A 89 23.19 -7.92 -20.04
N ALA A 90 23.17 -8.59 -21.19
CA ALA A 90 22.94 -7.93 -22.48
C ALA A 90 21.57 -7.21 -22.48
N LEU A 91 20.49 -7.88 -22.09
CA LEU A 91 19.16 -7.28 -22.02
C LEU A 91 19.14 -6.06 -21.10
N ILE A 92 19.75 -6.14 -19.92
CA ILE A 92 19.82 -5.03 -18.94
C ILE A 92 20.48 -3.82 -19.59
N HIS A 93 21.68 -3.97 -20.14
CA HIS A 93 22.43 -2.81 -20.65
C HIS A 93 21.88 -2.28 -21.98
N LEU A 94 21.46 -3.18 -22.88
CA LEU A 94 20.84 -2.81 -24.16
C LEU A 94 19.50 -2.09 -23.98
N THR A 95 18.78 -2.33 -22.88
CA THR A 95 17.53 -1.62 -22.57
C THR A 95 17.75 -0.40 -21.67
N ALA A 96 18.62 -0.49 -20.67
CA ALA A 96 18.84 0.57 -19.69
C ALA A 96 19.53 1.81 -20.27
N ILE A 97 20.52 1.64 -21.17
CA ILE A 97 21.24 2.79 -21.76
C ILE A 97 20.30 3.63 -22.64
N PRO A 98 19.54 3.07 -23.62
CA PRO A 98 18.57 3.86 -24.38
C PRO A 98 17.47 4.46 -23.51
N MET A 99 17.00 3.73 -22.49
CA MET A 99 15.99 4.24 -21.57
C MET A 99 16.51 5.45 -20.78
N ALA A 100 17.74 5.37 -20.25
CA ALA A 100 18.37 6.49 -19.54
C ALA A 100 18.53 7.72 -20.45
N PHE A 101 19.00 7.52 -21.69
CA PHE A 101 19.10 8.57 -22.69
C PHE A 101 17.74 9.20 -23.00
N PHE A 102 16.70 8.39 -23.26
CA PHE A 102 15.36 8.88 -23.59
C PHE A 102 14.70 9.61 -22.43
N ILE A 103 14.89 9.12 -21.20
CA ILE A 103 14.43 9.77 -19.97
C ILE A 103 15.06 11.16 -19.83
N GLN A 104 16.35 11.27 -20.11
CA GLN A 104 17.08 12.52 -19.94
C GLN A 104 16.79 13.53 -21.07
N THR A 105 16.61 13.06 -22.31
CA THR A 105 16.43 13.92 -23.49
C THR A 105 14.96 14.26 -23.79
N ARG A 106 14.04 13.30 -23.74
CA ARG A 106 12.64 13.46 -24.17
C ARG A 106 11.65 13.48 -23.01
N LEU A 107 11.90 12.69 -21.96
CA LEU A 107 10.97 12.56 -20.83
C LEU A 107 11.45 13.25 -19.54
N ARG A 108 12.28 14.30 -19.66
CA ARG A 108 12.89 15.00 -18.51
C ARG A 108 11.87 15.43 -17.44
N ARG A 109 10.66 15.82 -17.87
CA ARG A 109 9.56 16.20 -16.96
C ARG A 109 9.07 15.04 -16.08
N TYR A 110 9.10 13.82 -16.60
CA TYR A 110 8.63 12.61 -15.92
C TYR A 110 9.78 11.78 -15.33
N ARG A 111 11.03 12.22 -15.49
CA ARG A 111 12.23 11.50 -15.05
C ARG A 111 12.10 10.89 -13.67
N ASN A 112 11.80 11.70 -12.65
CA ASN A 112 11.75 11.21 -11.28
C ASN A 112 10.65 10.14 -11.09
N THR A 113 9.50 10.30 -11.76
CA THR A 113 8.43 9.30 -11.74
C THR A 113 8.85 8.00 -12.43
N LEU A 114 9.46 8.09 -13.61
CA LEU A 114 9.94 6.92 -14.34
C LEU A 114 11.03 6.18 -13.58
N LEU A 115 11.98 6.91 -12.99
CA LEU A 115 12.99 6.34 -12.12
C LEU A 115 12.37 5.62 -10.93
N THR A 116 11.37 6.21 -10.26
CA THR A 116 10.66 5.53 -9.15
C THR A 116 9.97 4.25 -9.61
N VAL A 117 9.29 4.26 -10.76
CA VAL A 117 8.57 3.09 -11.27
C VAL A 117 9.55 1.98 -11.67
N TYR A 118 10.58 2.31 -12.45
CA TYR A 118 11.56 1.32 -12.89
C TYR A 118 12.44 0.80 -11.76
N PHE A 119 12.71 1.60 -10.73
CA PHE A 119 13.51 1.20 -9.58
C PHE A 119 12.73 0.40 -8.53
N LEU A 120 11.39 0.40 -8.58
CA LEU A 120 10.55 -0.31 -7.61
C LEU A 120 10.83 -1.83 -7.52
N PRO A 121 11.02 -2.58 -8.63
CA PRO A 121 11.39 -3.99 -8.59
C PRO A 121 12.63 -4.27 -7.74
N PHE A 122 13.66 -3.43 -7.85
CA PHE A 122 14.92 -3.57 -7.11
C PHE A 122 14.75 -3.35 -5.60
N LEU A 123 13.72 -2.63 -5.17
CA LEU A 123 13.42 -2.42 -3.75
C LEU A 123 12.75 -3.62 -3.08
N VAL A 124 12.15 -4.52 -3.87
CA VAL A 124 11.55 -5.75 -3.36
C VAL A 124 12.69 -6.73 -3.05
N SER A 125 12.64 -7.41 -1.91
CA SER A 125 13.69 -8.39 -1.59
C SER A 125 13.71 -9.52 -2.60
N ALA A 126 14.91 -9.99 -2.97
CA ALA A 126 15.10 -11.07 -3.92
C ALA A 126 14.30 -12.34 -3.52
N ILE A 127 14.25 -12.66 -2.23
CA ILE A 127 13.48 -13.81 -1.70
C ILE A 127 11.98 -13.65 -1.95
N ILE A 128 11.40 -12.49 -1.66
CA ILE A 128 9.96 -12.24 -1.90
C ILE A 128 9.67 -12.34 -3.40
N LEU A 129 10.59 -11.82 -4.23
CA LEU A 129 10.44 -11.87 -5.68
C LEU A 129 10.48 -13.31 -6.19
N GLN A 130 11.46 -14.10 -5.77
CA GLN A 130 11.61 -15.51 -6.15
C GLN A 130 10.41 -16.35 -5.70
N PHE A 131 9.94 -16.16 -4.46
CA PHE A 131 8.75 -16.84 -3.95
C PHE A 131 7.47 -16.43 -4.70
N SER A 132 7.30 -15.15 -4.99
CA SER A 132 6.14 -14.66 -5.75
C SER A 132 6.13 -15.24 -7.17
N PHE A 133 7.28 -15.28 -7.83
CA PHE A 133 7.40 -15.81 -9.18
C PHE A 133 7.31 -17.34 -9.21
N SER A 134 7.77 -18.07 -8.19
CA SER A 134 7.59 -19.53 -8.15
C SER A 134 6.13 -19.94 -8.02
N ILE A 135 5.29 -19.11 -7.37
CA ILE A 135 3.82 -19.31 -7.35
C ILE A 135 3.21 -18.97 -8.71
N LEU A 136 3.59 -17.83 -9.31
CA LEU A 136 3.02 -17.38 -10.59
C LEU A 136 3.39 -18.31 -11.75
N PHE A 137 4.65 -18.71 -11.81
CA PHE A 137 5.25 -19.61 -12.79
C PHE A 137 5.42 -21.01 -12.20
N GLY A 138 4.43 -21.52 -11.46
CA GLY A 138 4.45 -22.91 -11.03
C GLY A 138 4.39 -23.88 -12.22
N ASN A 139 4.85 -25.11 -12.02
CA ASN A 139 4.82 -26.16 -13.06
C ASN A 139 3.41 -26.70 -13.34
N SER A 140 2.45 -26.44 -12.45
CA SER A 140 1.12 -27.01 -12.57
C SER A 140 0.26 -26.26 -13.62
N PRO A 141 -0.73 -26.92 -14.23
CA PRO A 141 -1.68 -26.26 -15.14
C PRO A 141 -2.47 -25.13 -14.47
N GLU A 142 -2.67 -25.22 -13.15
CA GLU A 142 -3.41 -24.24 -12.35
C GLU A 142 -2.57 -23.01 -11.97
N ALA A 143 -1.25 -23.08 -12.14
CA ALA A 143 -0.37 -21.94 -11.89
C ALA A 143 -0.77 -20.76 -12.78
N PRO A 144 -0.88 -19.52 -12.27
CA PRO A 144 -1.51 -18.41 -13.00
C PRO A 144 -0.99 -18.18 -14.42
N VAL A 145 0.33 -18.26 -14.62
CA VAL A 145 0.93 -18.08 -15.95
C VAL A 145 0.63 -19.27 -16.86
N ASN A 146 0.77 -20.50 -16.39
CA ASN A 146 0.39 -21.68 -17.17
C ASN A 146 -1.10 -21.69 -17.51
N ALA A 147 -1.97 -21.40 -16.54
CA ALA A 147 -3.41 -21.31 -16.75
C ALA A 147 -3.77 -20.27 -17.84
N LEU A 148 -3.09 -19.12 -17.84
CA LEU A 148 -3.28 -18.11 -18.88
C LEU A 148 -2.80 -18.60 -20.25
N LEU A 149 -1.59 -19.12 -20.34
CA LEU A 149 -1.00 -19.56 -21.59
C LEU A 149 -1.81 -20.72 -22.21
N LEU A 150 -2.25 -21.65 -21.37
CA LEU A 150 -3.13 -22.75 -21.76
C LEU A 150 -4.50 -22.26 -22.19
N ALA A 151 -5.09 -21.27 -21.51
CA ALA A 151 -6.38 -20.69 -21.92
C ALA A 151 -6.29 -20.03 -23.30
N ILE A 152 -5.17 -19.37 -23.61
CA ILE A 152 -4.94 -18.77 -24.93
C ILE A 152 -4.67 -19.87 -25.97
N GLY A 153 -3.75 -20.79 -25.70
CA GLY A 153 -3.38 -21.88 -26.63
C GLY A 153 -4.54 -22.84 -26.93
N ASN A 154 -5.38 -23.11 -25.94
CA ASN A 154 -6.55 -23.97 -26.07
C ASN A 154 -7.84 -23.23 -26.44
N PHE A 155 -7.79 -21.91 -26.68
CA PHE A 155 -8.94 -21.16 -27.16
C PHE A 155 -9.43 -21.74 -28.48
N GLN A 156 -10.68 -22.17 -28.51
CA GLN A 156 -11.31 -22.72 -29.71
C GLN A 156 -12.20 -21.69 -30.39
N LEU A 157 -12.00 -21.52 -31.70
CA LEU A 157 -12.87 -20.77 -32.58
C LEU A 157 -13.27 -21.67 -33.74
N LEU A 158 -14.57 -21.95 -33.88
CA LEU A 158 -15.11 -22.81 -34.95
C LEU A 158 -14.45 -24.21 -35.00
N GLY A 159 -14.12 -24.78 -33.83
CA GLY A 159 -13.46 -26.09 -33.71
C GLY A 159 -11.94 -26.07 -33.97
N ILE A 160 -11.37 -24.92 -34.33
CA ILE A 160 -9.93 -24.75 -34.57
C ILE A 160 -9.31 -24.04 -33.36
N LYS A 161 -8.07 -24.38 -33.00
CA LYS A 161 -7.27 -23.66 -31.98
C LYS A 161 -6.30 -22.68 -32.67
N PRO A 162 -6.74 -21.46 -33.05
CA PRO A 162 -5.93 -20.54 -33.88
C PRO A 162 -4.62 -20.12 -33.22
N PHE A 163 -4.54 -20.18 -31.88
CA PHE A 163 -3.38 -19.74 -31.11
C PHE A 163 -2.45 -20.88 -30.68
N ALA A 164 -2.79 -22.14 -30.95
CA ALA A 164 -1.97 -23.31 -30.57
C ALA A 164 -0.58 -23.34 -31.23
N LEU A 165 -0.37 -22.56 -32.30
CA LEU A 165 0.94 -22.41 -32.94
C LEU A 165 1.89 -21.49 -32.15
N PHE A 166 1.34 -20.52 -31.41
CA PHE A 166 2.13 -19.49 -30.71
C PHE A 166 2.12 -19.65 -29.19
N PHE A 167 1.14 -20.39 -28.67
CA PHE A 167 0.93 -20.60 -27.24
C PHE A 167 0.87 -22.09 -26.92
N PRO A 168 1.43 -22.51 -25.76
CA PRO A 168 1.48 -23.91 -25.40
C PRO A 168 0.08 -24.48 -25.17
N THR A 169 -0.11 -25.74 -25.56
CA THR A 169 -1.32 -26.52 -25.24
C THR A 169 -1.13 -27.44 -24.03
N GLU A 170 0.12 -27.55 -23.54
CA GLU A 170 0.54 -28.34 -22.38
C GLU A 170 1.28 -27.44 -21.38
N PRO A 171 1.25 -27.75 -20.06
CA PRO A 171 1.86 -26.91 -19.04
C PRO A 171 3.39 -26.80 -19.23
N ILE A 172 3.93 -25.60 -19.06
CA ILE A 172 5.37 -25.36 -19.11
C ILE A 172 5.97 -25.56 -17.72
N ALA A 173 7.06 -26.34 -17.65
CA ALA A 173 7.81 -26.59 -16.43
C ALA A 173 8.87 -25.48 -16.18
N TRP A 174 8.44 -24.39 -15.57
CA TRP A 174 9.28 -23.23 -15.27
C TRP A 174 10.24 -23.41 -14.07
N ALA A 175 9.92 -24.28 -13.11
CA ALA A 175 10.58 -24.32 -11.81
C ALA A 175 11.93 -25.09 -11.76
N PHE A 176 12.61 -25.24 -12.89
CA PHE A 176 13.89 -25.97 -12.98
C PHE A 176 15.05 -25.04 -13.41
N PRO A 177 15.57 -24.16 -12.52
CA PRO A 177 16.73 -23.32 -12.83
C PRO A 177 18.03 -24.13 -13.02
N MET A 178 18.10 -25.35 -12.47
CA MET A 178 19.19 -26.33 -12.68
C MET A 178 19.07 -27.11 -14.01
N GLY A 179 18.06 -26.83 -14.84
CA GLY A 179 17.91 -27.47 -16.14
C GLY A 179 18.90 -26.94 -17.19
N PRO A 180 19.00 -27.61 -18.36
CA PRO A 180 19.80 -27.12 -19.49
C PRO A 180 19.42 -25.69 -19.87
N TYR A 181 20.35 -24.88 -20.38
CA TYR A 181 20.13 -23.45 -20.70
C TYR A 181 18.97 -23.18 -21.70
N LEU A 182 18.56 -24.18 -22.49
CA LEU A 182 17.41 -24.11 -23.38
C LEU A 182 16.06 -24.41 -22.69
N ALA A 183 16.07 -24.91 -21.46
CA ALA A 183 14.87 -25.21 -20.70
C ALA A 183 14.12 -23.93 -20.28
N PRO A 184 12.82 -24.01 -19.95
CA PRO A 184 12.04 -22.84 -19.57
C PRO A 184 12.53 -22.12 -18.30
N GLY A 185 13.14 -22.84 -17.36
CA GLY A 185 13.62 -22.30 -16.08
C GLY A 185 14.69 -21.21 -16.23
N PRO A 186 15.82 -21.47 -16.93
CA PRO A 186 16.83 -20.44 -17.19
C PRO A 186 16.29 -19.18 -17.89
N TRP A 187 15.32 -19.32 -18.80
CA TRP A 187 14.65 -18.17 -19.42
C TRP A 187 13.80 -17.36 -18.44
N LEU A 188 13.14 -18.02 -17.49
CA LEU A 188 12.47 -17.32 -16.39
C LEU A 188 13.48 -16.57 -15.51
N SER A 189 14.63 -17.17 -15.22
CA SER A 189 15.73 -16.49 -14.50
C SER A 189 16.23 -15.27 -15.27
N VAL A 190 16.44 -15.37 -16.59
CA VAL A 190 16.81 -14.23 -17.45
C VAL A 190 15.79 -13.09 -17.34
N LEU A 191 14.49 -13.41 -17.44
CA LEU A 191 13.40 -12.43 -17.35
C LEU A 191 13.39 -11.75 -15.98
N LEU A 192 13.51 -12.54 -14.91
CA LEU A 192 13.53 -12.09 -13.52
C LEU A 192 14.69 -11.12 -13.25
N VAL A 193 15.90 -11.54 -13.62
CA VAL A 193 17.13 -10.77 -13.42
C VAL A 193 17.06 -9.47 -14.22
N TRP A 194 16.66 -9.54 -15.49
CA TRP A 194 16.48 -8.34 -16.31
C TRP A 194 15.49 -7.37 -15.69
N TRP A 195 14.31 -7.84 -15.30
CA TRP A 195 13.25 -7.00 -14.73
C TRP A 195 13.64 -6.41 -13.37
N HIS A 196 14.31 -7.18 -12.52
CA HIS A 196 14.75 -6.74 -11.20
C HIS A 196 15.84 -5.66 -11.30
N TYR A 197 16.80 -5.83 -12.21
CA TYR A 197 18.01 -5.01 -12.28
C TYR A 197 17.99 -3.88 -13.31
N ILE A 198 17.03 -3.85 -14.26
CA ILE A 198 16.93 -2.77 -15.26
C ILE A 198 16.81 -1.38 -14.61
N GLY A 199 15.98 -1.26 -13.57
CA GLY A 199 15.73 0.02 -12.90
C GLY A 199 16.95 0.64 -12.23
N TRP A 200 17.71 -0.20 -11.53
CA TRP A 200 18.97 0.18 -10.92
C TRP A 200 19.97 0.68 -11.98
N ASN A 201 20.11 -0.05 -13.08
CA ASN A 201 21.02 0.31 -14.17
C ASN A 201 20.57 1.59 -14.91
N VAL A 202 19.26 1.80 -15.13
CA VAL A 202 18.74 3.06 -15.66
C VAL A 202 19.09 4.23 -14.74
N LEU A 203 18.95 4.07 -13.42
CA LEU A 203 19.29 5.10 -12.44
C LEU A 203 20.79 5.43 -12.49
N LEU A 204 21.65 4.41 -12.51
CA LEU A 204 23.10 4.55 -12.65
C LEU A 204 23.47 5.34 -13.91
N TYR A 205 22.93 4.99 -15.07
CA TYR A 205 23.21 5.71 -16.31
C TYR A 205 22.63 7.11 -16.34
N VAL A 206 21.44 7.35 -15.79
CA VAL A 206 20.89 8.71 -15.67
C VAL A 206 21.74 9.58 -14.75
N ALA A 207 22.29 9.03 -13.67
CA ALA A 207 23.20 9.76 -12.78
C ALA A 207 24.52 10.12 -13.50
N ALA A 208 25.11 9.17 -14.23
CA ALA A 208 26.31 9.43 -15.03
C ALA A 208 26.04 10.49 -16.11
N LEU A 209 24.91 10.42 -16.82
CA LEU A 209 24.53 11.44 -17.81
C LEU A 209 24.31 12.85 -17.22
N GLN A 210 24.17 12.98 -15.90
CA GLN A 210 24.06 14.29 -15.25
C GLN A 210 25.41 14.91 -14.91
N SER A 211 26.47 14.11 -14.76
CA SER A 211 27.81 14.62 -14.48
C SER A 211 28.55 15.14 -15.71
N TYR A 212 28.11 14.79 -16.93
CA TYR A 212 28.78 15.21 -18.16
C TYR A 212 28.25 16.56 -18.69
N PRO A 213 29.14 17.46 -19.19
CA PRO A 213 28.74 18.72 -19.84
C PRO A 213 27.80 18.47 -21.02
N LYS A 214 26.80 19.34 -21.18
CA LYS A 214 25.79 19.20 -22.25
C LYS A 214 26.29 19.67 -23.61
N ASP A 215 27.38 20.42 -23.62
CA ASP A 215 27.91 21.11 -24.80
C ASP A 215 28.20 20.14 -25.95
N HIS A 216 28.64 18.91 -25.65
CA HIS A 216 28.85 17.86 -26.66
C HIS A 216 27.57 17.41 -27.35
N SER A 217 26.45 17.33 -26.61
CA SER A 217 25.15 16.95 -27.17
C SER A 217 24.54 18.11 -27.96
N GLU A 218 24.77 19.35 -27.53
CA GLU A 218 24.32 20.54 -28.25
C GLU A 218 25.10 20.74 -29.55
N ALA A 219 26.44 20.61 -29.52
CA ALA A 219 27.29 20.63 -30.71
C ALA A 219 26.88 19.57 -31.73
N ALA A 220 26.71 18.32 -31.30
CA ALA A 220 26.27 17.24 -32.20
C ALA A 220 24.91 17.54 -32.87
N ARG A 221 23.97 18.18 -32.16
CA ARG A 221 22.68 18.58 -32.73
C ARG A 221 22.80 19.76 -33.70
N MET A 222 23.73 20.68 -33.45
CA MET A 222 24.06 21.75 -34.39
C MET A 222 24.66 21.19 -35.69
N ASP A 223 25.43 20.10 -35.60
CA ASP A 223 25.98 19.34 -36.74
C ASP A 223 24.95 18.45 -37.44
N GLY A 224 23.67 18.49 -37.02
CA GLY A 224 22.59 17.73 -37.64
C GLY A 224 22.47 16.27 -37.20
N ALA A 225 23.16 15.85 -36.12
CA ALA A 225 23.05 14.50 -35.60
C ALA A 225 21.62 14.21 -35.09
N ASN A 226 21.04 13.11 -35.55
CA ASN A 226 19.77 12.63 -35.02
C ASN A 226 19.94 11.92 -33.66
N ALA A 227 18.84 11.66 -32.95
CA ALA A 227 18.88 11.10 -31.59
C ALA A 227 19.58 9.72 -31.50
N PHE A 228 19.52 8.91 -32.55
CA PHE A 228 20.21 7.62 -32.59
C PHE A 228 21.72 7.81 -32.80
N GLN A 229 22.11 8.74 -33.68
CA GLN A 229 23.51 9.12 -33.87
C GLN A 229 24.10 9.73 -32.59
N GLU A 230 23.36 10.61 -31.89
CA GLU A 230 23.72 11.18 -30.58
C GLU A 230 23.88 10.08 -29.51
N LEU A 231 22.99 9.08 -29.47
CA LEU A 231 23.10 7.96 -28.55
C LEU A 231 24.38 7.13 -28.80
N ILE A 232 24.61 6.72 -30.05
CA ILE A 232 25.70 5.80 -30.40
C ILE A 232 27.07 6.50 -30.39
N HIS A 233 27.18 7.71 -30.95
CA HIS A 233 28.47 8.36 -31.20
C HIS A 233 28.87 9.37 -30.13
N VAL A 234 27.91 9.86 -29.32
CA VAL A 234 28.21 10.81 -28.24
C VAL A 234 27.96 10.13 -26.90
N THR A 235 26.74 9.70 -26.64
CA THR A 235 26.29 9.26 -25.31
C THR A 235 27.01 7.99 -24.83
N ILE A 236 27.02 6.91 -25.63
CA ILE A 236 27.66 5.64 -25.26
C ILE A 236 29.16 5.79 -25.00
N PRO A 237 29.95 6.47 -25.85
CA PRO A 237 31.36 6.74 -25.57
C PRO A 237 31.60 7.45 -24.24
N HIS A 238 30.78 8.45 -23.89
CA HIS A 238 30.88 9.14 -22.61
C HIS A 238 30.48 8.24 -21.44
N LEU A 239 29.49 7.36 -21.62
CA LEU A 239 29.06 6.43 -20.58
C LEU A 239 30.01 5.24 -20.36
N ARG A 240 31.07 5.06 -21.15
CA ARG A 240 31.98 3.90 -21.04
C ARG A 240 32.44 3.58 -19.61
N PRO A 241 32.90 4.54 -18.78
CA PRO A 241 33.31 4.23 -17.40
C PRO A 241 32.14 3.72 -16.56
N MET A 242 30.94 4.26 -16.78
CA MET A 242 29.74 3.81 -16.08
C MET A 242 29.23 2.46 -16.59
N ILE A 243 29.35 2.21 -17.89
CA ILE A 243 29.03 0.91 -18.49
C ILE A 243 29.95 -0.15 -17.91
N PHE A 244 31.26 0.11 -17.81
CA PHE A 244 32.21 -0.78 -17.16
C PHE A 244 31.82 -1.10 -15.71
N PHE A 245 31.52 -0.07 -14.91
CA PHE A 245 31.10 -0.25 -13.52
C PHE A 245 29.81 -1.07 -13.41
N ALA A 246 28.77 -0.69 -14.17
CA ALA A 246 27.46 -1.35 -14.17
C ALA A 246 27.54 -2.81 -14.66
N SER A 247 28.33 -3.08 -15.71
CA SER A 247 28.52 -4.44 -16.22
C SER A 247 29.34 -5.30 -15.27
N THR A 248 30.32 -4.73 -14.55
CA THR A 248 31.06 -5.46 -13.51
C THR A 248 30.13 -5.91 -12.38
N LEU A 249 29.25 -5.03 -11.91
CA LEU A 249 28.24 -5.40 -10.92
C LEU A 249 27.30 -6.50 -11.44
N THR A 250 26.88 -6.40 -12.70
CA THR A 250 26.02 -7.39 -13.34
C THR A 250 26.70 -8.76 -13.44
N VAL A 251 28.01 -8.81 -13.72
CA VAL A 251 28.79 -10.05 -13.73
C VAL A 251 28.83 -10.70 -12.35
N VAL A 252 29.14 -9.93 -11.32
CA VAL A 252 29.19 -10.46 -9.94
C VAL A 252 27.82 -11.02 -9.55
N ILE A 253 26.76 -10.23 -9.72
CA ILE A 253 25.38 -10.61 -9.38
C ILE A 253 24.92 -11.82 -10.20
N GLY A 254 25.19 -11.83 -11.51
CA GLY A 254 24.75 -12.89 -12.41
C GLY A 254 25.37 -14.26 -12.08
N ILE A 255 26.57 -14.27 -11.52
CA ILE A 255 27.25 -15.51 -11.09
C ILE A 255 26.78 -15.93 -9.69
N THR A 256 26.51 -14.98 -8.78
CA THR A 256 26.18 -15.30 -7.38
C THR A 256 24.71 -15.55 -7.09
N GLU A 257 23.80 -14.98 -7.90
CA GLU A 257 22.35 -14.96 -7.57
C GLU A 257 21.44 -15.53 -8.67
N ALA A 258 21.90 -15.57 -9.93
CA ALA A 258 21.01 -15.74 -11.08
C ALA A 258 21.07 -17.12 -11.76
N GLY A 259 21.96 -18.02 -11.31
CA GLY A 259 22.29 -19.24 -12.05
C GLY A 259 22.14 -20.53 -11.24
N GLY A 260 21.88 -21.63 -11.96
CA GLY A 260 21.73 -22.96 -11.36
C GLY A 260 22.96 -23.47 -10.63
N VAL A 261 24.17 -22.90 -10.86
CA VAL A 261 25.37 -23.29 -10.11
C VAL A 261 25.29 -22.89 -8.64
N ALA A 262 24.73 -21.72 -8.32
CA ALA A 262 24.63 -21.29 -6.92
C ALA A 262 23.68 -22.20 -6.14
N ASP A 263 22.54 -22.56 -6.74
CA ASP A 263 21.60 -23.54 -6.20
C ASP A 263 22.26 -24.93 -6.04
N TYR A 264 23.10 -25.32 -7.00
CA TYR A 264 23.82 -26.59 -6.97
C TYR A 264 24.90 -26.63 -5.89
N MET A 265 25.69 -25.56 -5.71
CA MET A 265 26.63 -25.43 -4.59
C MET A 265 25.91 -25.54 -3.23
N PHE A 266 24.74 -24.89 -3.11
CA PHE A 266 23.91 -24.98 -1.91
C PHE A 266 23.44 -26.42 -1.67
N TYR A 267 22.98 -27.11 -2.72
CA TYR A 267 22.58 -28.51 -2.65
C TYR A 267 23.73 -29.41 -2.19
N LEU A 268 24.92 -29.28 -2.77
CA LEU A 268 26.10 -30.05 -2.37
C LEU A 268 26.45 -29.81 -0.89
N SER A 269 26.55 -28.55 -0.46
CA SER A 269 26.93 -28.23 0.92
C SER A 269 25.87 -28.64 1.95
N PHE A 270 24.60 -28.30 1.73
CA PHE A 270 23.58 -28.40 2.78
C PHE A 270 22.66 -29.61 2.65
N SER A 271 22.57 -30.23 1.46
CA SER A 271 21.76 -31.43 1.27
C SER A 271 22.62 -32.70 1.20
N GLN A 272 23.83 -32.61 0.62
CA GLN A 272 24.75 -33.74 0.51
C GLN A 272 25.89 -33.71 1.56
N GLY A 273 26.07 -32.61 2.27
CA GLY A 273 27.16 -32.44 3.24
C GLY A 273 28.55 -32.31 2.59
N ASP A 274 28.64 -32.16 1.26
CA ASP A 274 29.91 -32.08 0.54
C ASP A 274 30.35 -30.63 0.37
N PHE A 275 31.01 -30.10 1.39
CA PHE A 275 31.60 -28.76 1.35
C PHE A 275 32.87 -28.71 0.50
N GLY A 276 33.57 -29.83 0.33
CA GLY A 276 34.79 -29.92 -0.49
C GLY A 276 34.50 -29.62 -1.95
N ALA A 277 33.57 -30.39 -2.55
CA ALA A 277 33.14 -30.19 -3.93
C ALA A 277 32.48 -28.81 -4.15
N ALA A 278 31.65 -28.35 -3.21
CA ALA A 278 31.05 -27.02 -3.30
C ALA A 278 32.11 -25.90 -3.28
N CYS A 279 33.15 -26.02 -2.44
CA CYS A 279 34.26 -25.06 -2.42
C CYS A 279 35.09 -25.08 -3.70
N VAL A 280 35.29 -26.24 -4.35
CA VAL A 280 35.91 -26.32 -5.69
C VAL A 280 35.13 -25.49 -6.70
N ILE A 281 33.80 -25.69 -6.77
CA ILE A 281 32.93 -24.91 -7.66
C ILE A 281 33.04 -23.40 -7.33
N GLY A 282 33.02 -23.04 -6.05
CA GLY A 282 33.18 -21.65 -5.60
C GLY A 282 34.51 -21.02 -6.03
N VAL A 283 35.62 -21.76 -5.95
CA VAL A 283 36.93 -21.32 -6.43
C VAL A 283 36.92 -21.11 -7.94
N ILE A 284 36.34 -22.04 -8.70
CA ILE A 284 36.21 -21.93 -10.16
C ILE A 284 35.42 -20.67 -10.53
N LEU A 285 34.27 -20.45 -9.90
CA LEU A 285 33.44 -19.26 -10.13
C LEU A 285 34.17 -17.97 -9.77
N PHE A 286 34.93 -17.95 -8.67
CA PHE A 286 35.73 -16.80 -8.28
C PHE A 286 36.74 -16.44 -9.38
N LEU A 287 37.53 -17.41 -9.83
CA LEU A 287 38.52 -17.20 -10.90
C LEU A 287 37.86 -16.77 -12.22
N LEU A 288 36.74 -17.42 -12.57
CA LEU A 288 35.96 -17.09 -13.75
C LEU A 288 35.41 -15.66 -13.71
N THR A 289 34.91 -15.23 -12.55
CA THR A 289 34.44 -13.86 -12.33
C THR A 289 35.58 -12.86 -12.55
N GLN A 290 36.77 -13.10 -11.98
CA GLN A 290 37.92 -12.22 -12.18
C GLN A 290 38.33 -12.16 -13.66
N ALA A 291 38.35 -13.29 -14.36
CA ALA A 291 38.67 -13.35 -15.78
C ALA A 291 37.67 -12.57 -16.65
N ILE A 292 36.37 -12.72 -16.38
CA ILE A 292 35.31 -11.98 -17.09
C ILE A 292 35.43 -10.48 -16.82
N VAL A 293 35.58 -10.08 -15.56
CA VAL A 293 35.71 -8.66 -15.18
C VAL A 293 36.96 -8.04 -15.83
N TRP A 294 38.08 -8.76 -15.85
CA TRP A 294 39.29 -8.31 -16.54
C TRP A 294 39.08 -8.18 -18.06
N GLY A 295 38.37 -9.13 -18.69
CA GLY A 295 38.02 -9.05 -20.11
C GLY A 295 37.11 -7.87 -20.43
N VAL A 296 36.10 -7.61 -19.59
CA VAL A 296 35.20 -6.44 -19.71
C VAL A 296 35.97 -5.13 -19.54
N TRP A 297 36.90 -5.08 -18.57
CA TRP A 297 37.79 -3.92 -18.38
C TRP A 297 38.66 -3.67 -19.60
N ALA A 298 39.34 -4.71 -20.12
CA ALA A 298 40.21 -4.60 -21.28
C ALA A 298 39.43 -4.10 -22.51
N PHE A 299 38.22 -4.61 -22.74
CA PHE A 299 37.38 -4.22 -23.88
C PHE A 299 36.88 -2.77 -23.81
N ILE A 300 36.45 -2.31 -22.63
CA ILE A 300 35.79 -0.99 -22.46
C ILE A 300 36.82 0.13 -22.24
N CYS A 301 37.84 -0.11 -21.41
CA CYS A 301 38.72 0.94 -20.89
C CYS A 301 40.00 1.16 -21.71
N GLN A 302 40.44 0.22 -22.55
CA GLN A 302 41.65 0.39 -23.38
C GLN A 302 41.41 1.16 -24.69
N ARG A 303 40.18 1.62 -24.95
CA ARG A 303 39.89 2.50 -26.10
C ARG A 303 40.21 3.94 -25.74
N PRO A 304 40.91 4.72 -26.60
CA PRO A 304 41.30 6.08 -26.28
C PRO A 304 40.06 6.91 -25.89
N ALA A 305 40.14 7.52 -24.71
CA ALA A 305 39.17 8.52 -24.29
C ALA A 305 39.36 9.76 -25.18
N LEU A 306 38.28 10.31 -25.72
CA LEU A 306 38.31 11.62 -26.35
C LEU A 306 38.61 12.65 -25.26
N SER A 307 39.87 13.02 -25.10
CA SER A 307 40.30 14.12 -24.25
C SER A 307 40.11 15.42 -25.01
N MET A 308 39.21 16.30 -24.55
CA MET A 308 39.26 17.71 -24.92
C MET A 308 39.07 18.58 -23.68
N GLU A 309 39.91 19.60 -23.60
CA GLU A 309 40.00 20.55 -22.51
C GLU A 309 38.74 21.44 -22.39
N PRO A 310 38.45 21.95 -21.18
CA PRO A 310 37.27 22.78 -20.94
C PRO A 310 37.47 24.22 -21.46
N VAL A 311 36.45 24.74 -22.15
CA VAL A 311 36.36 26.17 -22.54
C VAL A 311 35.27 26.86 -21.71
N VAL A 312 35.54 28.10 -21.29
CA VAL A 312 34.78 28.91 -20.32
C VAL A 312 33.69 29.79 -20.96
N ASP A 313 32.53 29.84 -20.26
CA ASP A 313 31.39 30.78 -20.20
C ASP A 313 30.92 31.65 -21.39
N THR A 314 29.61 31.58 -21.67
CA THR A 314 28.75 32.74 -22.06
C THR A 314 27.29 32.61 -21.54
N PRO A 315 26.56 33.74 -21.33
CA PRO A 315 25.30 33.79 -20.58
C PRO A 315 24.04 33.43 -21.41
N PRO A 316 22.87 33.17 -20.77
CA PRO A 316 21.75 32.48 -21.41
C PRO A 316 21.02 33.34 -22.46
N SER A 317 20.74 32.75 -23.62
CA SER A 317 19.91 33.34 -24.66
C SER A 317 18.40 33.19 -24.35
N ARG A 318 17.68 34.27 -24.63
CA ARG A 318 16.24 34.46 -24.40
C ARG A 318 15.39 33.65 -25.38
N LEU A 319 15.27 32.33 -25.21
CA LEU A 319 14.30 31.53 -26.00
C LEU A 319 13.51 30.48 -25.18
N ALA A 320 13.49 30.63 -23.85
CA ALA A 320 12.67 29.79 -22.96
C ALA A 320 11.19 30.24 -22.83
N THR A 321 10.71 31.10 -23.74
CA THR A 321 9.42 31.81 -23.58
C THR A 321 8.44 31.65 -24.74
N LEU A 322 8.49 30.54 -25.51
CA LEU A 322 7.53 30.37 -26.62
C LEU A 322 6.92 28.97 -26.82
N TRP A 323 7.09 28.02 -25.89
CA TRP A 323 6.52 26.67 -26.03
C TRP A 323 5.65 26.22 -24.84
N ARG A 324 4.79 27.13 -24.37
CA ARG A 324 3.66 26.78 -23.51
C ARG A 324 2.38 27.36 -24.08
N THR A 325 1.78 26.73 -25.09
CA THR A 325 0.32 26.63 -25.23
C THR A 325 -0.06 25.87 -26.49
N HIS A 326 -1.17 25.11 -26.39
CA HIS A 326 -1.87 24.35 -27.43
C HIS A 326 -1.15 23.05 -27.79
N ILE A 327 -1.61 21.90 -27.33
CA ILE A 327 -2.82 21.20 -27.79
C ILE A 327 -3.39 20.38 -26.59
N TRP A 328 -4.60 19.81 -26.69
CA TRP A 328 -5.39 19.10 -25.65
C TRP A 328 -6.41 19.96 -24.86
N ARG A 329 -7.42 20.50 -25.55
CA ARG A 329 -8.60 21.12 -24.92
C ARG A 329 -9.99 20.48 -25.19
N PRO A 330 -10.27 19.68 -26.24
CA PRO A 330 -11.66 19.28 -26.47
C PRO A 330 -12.18 18.20 -25.51
N ALA A 331 -11.45 17.09 -25.31
CA ALA A 331 -11.92 15.95 -24.51
C ALA A 331 -12.00 16.24 -22.99
N ARG A 332 -11.14 17.13 -22.49
CA ARG A 332 -11.07 17.50 -21.07
C ARG A 332 -12.27 18.35 -20.64
N SER A 333 -12.86 19.11 -21.56
CA SER A 333 -13.89 20.12 -21.26
C SER A 333 -15.30 19.53 -21.04
N LEU A 334 -15.57 18.32 -21.54
CA LEU A 334 -16.83 17.61 -21.36
C LEU A 334 -16.85 16.83 -20.04
N ALA A 335 -15.76 16.13 -19.69
CA ALA A 335 -15.61 15.46 -18.40
C ALA A 335 -15.59 16.46 -17.22
N ILE A 336 -14.92 17.61 -17.38
CA ILE A 336 -14.88 18.65 -16.33
C ILE A 336 -16.25 19.28 -16.10
N ARG A 337 -17.07 19.48 -17.15
CA ARG A 337 -18.41 20.08 -17.00
C ARG A 337 -19.43 19.17 -16.31
N TRP A 338 -19.28 17.85 -16.44
CA TRP A 338 -20.14 16.88 -15.75
C TRP A 338 -19.70 16.64 -14.29
N LEU A 339 -18.40 16.76 -14.00
CA LEU A 339 -17.82 16.57 -12.67
C LEU A 339 -17.86 17.82 -11.78
N ALA A 340 -17.78 19.02 -12.36
CA ALA A 340 -17.72 20.26 -11.59
C ALA A 340 -19.10 20.69 -11.11
N SER A 341 -19.31 20.63 -9.79
CA SER A 341 -20.33 21.44 -9.15
C SER A 341 -19.72 22.71 -8.59
N PRO A 342 -20.45 23.83 -8.56
CA PRO A 342 -20.00 24.98 -7.81
C PRO A 342 -19.81 24.59 -6.33
N PRO A 343 -18.74 25.06 -5.67
CA PRO A 343 -18.55 24.84 -4.25
C PRO A 343 -19.75 25.40 -3.47
N PRO A 344 -20.13 24.77 -2.34
CA PRO A 344 -21.20 25.28 -1.49
C PRO A 344 -20.89 26.72 -1.04
N LYS A 345 -21.93 27.55 -0.96
CA LYS A 345 -21.83 29.01 -0.77
C LYS A 345 -21.31 29.46 0.61
N SER A 346 -21.02 28.55 1.55
CA SER A 346 -20.60 28.91 2.91
C SER A 346 -19.11 28.66 3.17
N ALA A 347 -18.44 29.64 3.78
CA ALA A 347 -17.02 29.58 4.17
C ALA A 347 -16.72 28.48 5.22
N GLU A 348 -17.74 27.93 5.88
CA GLU A 348 -17.59 26.91 6.93
C GLU A 348 -17.59 25.45 6.42
N HIS A 349 -17.90 25.19 5.14
CA HIS A 349 -17.99 23.81 4.66
C HIS A 349 -16.62 23.11 4.58
N LEU A 350 -16.57 21.83 4.99
CA LEU A 350 -15.38 20.98 4.87
C LEU A 350 -15.39 20.27 3.52
N ARG A 351 -14.42 20.59 2.65
CA ARG A 351 -14.34 20.07 1.28
C ARG A 351 -13.79 18.65 1.28
N GLY A 352 -14.33 17.79 0.42
CA GLY A 352 -13.99 16.37 0.27
C GLY A 352 -14.73 15.42 1.20
N PHE A 353 -15.40 15.93 2.24
CA PHE A 353 -15.95 15.09 3.31
C PHE A 353 -17.21 14.33 2.88
N ASP A 354 -18.06 14.93 2.05
CA ASP A 354 -19.25 14.24 1.55
C ASP A 354 -18.86 13.10 0.61
N GLY A 355 -17.93 13.33 -0.31
CA GLY A 355 -17.47 12.29 -1.20
C GLY A 355 -16.70 11.17 -0.51
N MET A 356 -15.88 11.49 0.49
CA MET A 356 -15.24 10.46 1.31
C MET A 356 -16.28 9.64 2.11
N ARG A 357 -17.39 10.25 2.54
CA ARG A 357 -18.51 9.52 3.17
C ARG A 357 -19.21 8.58 2.19
N ALA A 358 -19.41 9.01 0.94
CA ALA A 358 -19.94 8.14 -0.10
C ALA A 358 -19.01 6.96 -0.38
N ILE A 359 -17.70 7.21 -0.48
CA ILE A 359 -16.69 6.16 -0.65
C ILE A 359 -16.73 5.16 0.52
N ALA A 360 -16.76 5.64 1.77
CA ALA A 360 -16.85 4.79 2.95
C ALA A 360 -18.09 3.86 2.91
N CYS A 361 -19.25 4.42 2.54
CA CYS A 361 -20.51 3.69 2.41
C CYS A 361 -20.44 2.61 1.32
N LEU A 362 -20.00 2.99 0.13
CA LEU A 362 -19.91 2.09 -1.02
C LEU A 362 -18.85 1.00 -0.81
N ALA A 363 -17.76 1.30 -0.09
CA ALA A 363 -16.75 0.33 0.28
C ALA A 363 -17.34 -0.78 1.17
N VAL A 364 -18.12 -0.43 2.20
CA VAL A 364 -18.80 -1.41 3.06
C VAL A 364 -19.82 -2.24 2.27
N LEU A 365 -20.61 -1.60 1.40
CA LEU A 365 -21.56 -2.30 0.53
C LEU A 365 -20.85 -3.29 -0.42
N ALA A 366 -19.80 -2.83 -1.10
CA ALA A 366 -19.00 -3.63 -2.01
C ALA A 366 -18.34 -4.81 -1.29
N HIS A 367 -17.90 -4.62 -0.04
CA HIS A 367 -17.40 -5.70 0.79
C HIS A 367 -18.42 -6.78 1.06
N HIS A 368 -19.62 -6.42 1.53
CA HIS A 368 -20.64 -7.41 1.83
C HIS A 368 -21.15 -8.15 0.59
N LEU A 369 -21.23 -7.46 -0.55
CA LEU A 369 -21.53 -8.08 -1.83
C LEU A 369 -20.38 -9.00 -2.29
N GLY A 370 -19.13 -8.54 -2.23
CA GLY A 370 -17.95 -9.32 -2.60
C GLY A 370 -17.84 -10.64 -1.82
N GLN A 371 -18.16 -10.62 -0.52
CA GLN A 371 -18.23 -11.81 0.32
C GLN A 371 -19.28 -12.85 -0.11
N ARG A 372 -20.25 -12.50 -0.96
CA ARG A 372 -21.25 -13.48 -1.46
C ARG A 372 -20.75 -14.28 -2.66
N LEU A 373 -19.65 -13.85 -3.29
CA LEU A 373 -19.04 -14.48 -4.45
C LEU A 373 -17.83 -15.32 -4.01
N LEU A 374 -17.80 -16.60 -4.37
CA LEU A 374 -16.58 -17.41 -4.28
C LEU A 374 -15.68 -17.08 -5.48
N GLY A 375 -14.84 -16.05 -5.32
CA GLY A 375 -14.07 -15.44 -6.41
C GLY A 375 -13.24 -16.44 -7.21
N TYR A 376 -12.50 -17.33 -6.54
CA TYR A 376 -11.64 -18.34 -7.18
C TYR A 376 -12.40 -19.31 -8.10
N ALA A 377 -13.68 -19.57 -7.81
CA ALA A 377 -14.52 -20.43 -8.64
C ALA A 377 -15.27 -19.64 -9.73
N ALA A 378 -15.56 -18.36 -9.48
CA ALA A 378 -16.47 -17.57 -10.29
C ALA A 378 -15.80 -16.63 -11.30
N LEU A 379 -14.52 -16.30 -11.09
CA LEU A 379 -13.80 -15.28 -11.85
C LEU A 379 -12.50 -15.81 -12.44
N PRO A 380 -12.15 -15.41 -13.67
CA PRO A 380 -10.79 -15.57 -14.19
C PRO A 380 -9.76 -14.91 -13.28
N TRP A 381 -8.54 -15.45 -13.25
CA TRP A 381 -7.45 -14.96 -12.38
C TRP A 381 -7.21 -13.45 -12.50
N LEU A 382 -7.36 -12.88 -13.70
CA LEU A 382 -7.19 -11.45 -13.97
C LEU A 382 -8.11 -10.55 -13.12
N PHE A 383 -9.29 -11.06 -12.73
CA PHE A 383 -10.27 -10.32 -11.93
C PHE A 383 -10.20 -10.65 -10.43
N LEU A 384 -9.39 -11.64 -10.03
CA LEU A 384 -9.19 -11.98 -8.62
C LEU A 384 -8.63 -10.82 -7.79
N PRO A 385 -7.71 -9.97 -8.28
CA PRO A 385 -7.27 -8.80 -7.52
C PRO A 385 -8.40 -7.82 -7.22
N ALA A 386 -9.34 -7.63 -8.15
CA ALA A 386 -10.49 -6.73 -7.95
C ALA A 386 -11.49 -7.31 -6.95
N TRP A 387 -11.75 -8.62 -7.02
CA TRP A 387 -12.56 -9.31 -6.01
C TRP A 387 -11.87 -9.33 -4.64
N SER A 388 -10.58 -9.61 -4.58
CA SER A 388 -9.76 -9.56 -3.36
C SER A 388 -9.81 -8.17 -2.71
N LEU A 389 -9.68 -7.10 -3.52
CA LEU A 389 -9.88 -5.74 -3.03
C LEU A 389 -11.26 -5.58 -2.39
N SER A 390 -12.33 -6.07 -3.03
CA SER A 390 -13.69 -5.97 -2.46
C SER A 390 -13.80 -6.63 -1.08
N ILE A 391 -13.14 -7.76 -0.84
CA ILE A 391 -13.08 -8.42 0.47
C ILE A 391 -12.41 -7.53 1.53
N ASN A 392 -11.51 -6.64 1.13
CA ASN A 392 -10.77 -5.76 2.04
C ASN A 392 -11.43 -4.38 2.23
N LEU A 393 -12.53 -4.08 1.52
CA LEU A 393 -13.22 -2.79 1.59
C LEU A 393 -14.04 -2.57 2.88
N ASN A 394 -14.08 -3.53 3.81
CA ASN A 394 -14.68 -3.31 5.14
C ASN A 394 -13.94 -2.28 5.98
N ILE A 395 -12.70 -1.97 5.60
CA ILE A 395 -11.93 -0.81 6.05
C ILE A 395 -12.73 0.51 5.90
N GLY A 396 -13.75 0.57 5.03
CA GLY A 396 -14.69 1.70 4.95
C GLY A 396 -15.34 2.06 6.29
N VAL A 397 -15.51 1.11 7.22
CA VAL A 397 -15.97 1.38 8.60
C VAL A 397 -15.00 2.31 9.33
N SER A 398 -13.69 2.07 9.22
CA SER A 398 -12.66 2.94 9.83
C SER A 398 -12.78 4.38 9.30
N LEU A 399 -12.94 4.54 7.98
CA LEU A 399 -13.13 5.86 7.37
C LEU A 399 -14.38 6.58 7.88
N PHE A 400 -15.49 5.87 8.17
CA PHE A 400 -16.66 6.47 8.82
C PHE A 400 -16.32 7.06 10.20
N PHE A 401 -15.61 6.32 11.05
CA PHE A 401 -15.21 6.81 12.37
C PHE A 401 -14.28 8.04 12.28
N VAL A 402 -13.33 8.04 11.34
CA VAL A 402 -12.47 9.22 11.09
C VAL A 402 -13.31 10.42 10.63
N LEU A 403 -14.24 10.22 9.68
CA LEU A 403 -15.12 11.28 9.19
C LEU A 403 -16.01 11.84 10.29
N SER A 404 -16.66 10.98 11.09
CA SER A 404 -17.51 11.39 12.21
C SER A 404 -16.70 12.17 13.25
N GLY A 405 -15.50 11.71 13.59
CA GLY A 405 -14.60 12.41 14.52
C GLY A 405 -14.16 13.79 14.05
N ALA A 406 -13.89 13.93 12.75
CA ALA A 406 -13.53 15.21 12.16
C ALA A 406 -14.73 16.18 12.06
N LEU A 407 -15.91 15.70 11.65
CA LEU A 407 -17.10 16.54 11.49
C LEU A 407 -17.66 17.02 12.83
N LEU A 408 -17.65 16.16 13.84
CA LEU A 408 -18.23 16.48 15.15
C LEU A 408 -17.32 17.34 16.02
N SER A 409 -16.00 17.22 15.84
CA SER A 409 -15.05 18.06 16.59
C SER A 409 -14.85 19.44 15.96
N MET A 410 -15.17 19.64 14.68
CA MET A 410 -14.98 20.93 13.99
C MET A 410 -15.61 22.14 14.73
N PRO A 411 -16.87 22.07 15.22
CA PRO A 411 -17.45 23.18 16.00
C PRO A 411 -16.73 23.42 17.33
N PHE A 412 -16.18 22.37 17.95
CA PHE A 412 -15.36 22.50 19.16
C PHE A 412 -14.07 23.23 18.82
N TRP A 413 -13.33 22.78 17.81
CA TRP A 413 -12.05 23.38 17.44
C TRP A 413 -12.15 24.82 16.94
N ASN A 414 -13.21 25.15 16.19
CA ASN A 414 -13.45 26.53 15.78
C ASN A 414 -13.65 27.45 17.00
N ARG A 415 -14.58 27.11 17.91
CA ARG A 415 -14.81 27.91 19.12
C ARG A 415 -13.60 27.93 20.06
N TYR A 416 -12.86 26.82 20.13
CA TYR A 416 -11.62 26.73 20.89
C TYR A 416 -10.59 27.74 20.36
N LEU A 417 -10.27 27.70 19.07
CA LEU A 417 -9.28 28.58 18.46
C LEU A 417 -9.75 30.04 18.36
N ASP A 418 -11.06 30.29 18.32
CA ASP A 418 -11.64 31.65 18.33
C ASP A 418 -11.78 32.23 19.75
N HIS A 419 -11.17 31.61 20.76
CA HIS A 419 -11.24 32.03 22.16
C HIS A 419 -12.66 32.11 22.75
N GLN A 420 -13.63 31.39 22.18
CA GLN A 420 -15.03 31.35 22.63
C GLN A 420 -15.30 30.24 23.67
N SER A 421 -16.43 30.32 24.37
CA SER A 421 -16.91 29.26 25.27
C SER A 421 -17.15 27.95 24.51
N PRO A 422 -17.07 26.77 25.16
CA PRO A 422 -17.38 25.49 24.51
C PRO A 422 -18.77 25.47 23.86
N PRO A 423 -18.99 24.61 22.83
CA PRO A 423 -20.32 24.44 22.24
C PRO A 423 -21.36 23.95 23.25
N ASP A 424 -22.64 24.29 23.01
CA ASP A 424 -23.76 23.74 23.78
C ASP A 424 -23.85 22.21 23.64
N LEU A 425 -23.65 21.52 24.77
CA LEU A 425 -23.66 20.06 24.85
C LEU A 425 -25.04 19.47 24.63
N LEU A 426 -26.09 20.15 25.09
CA LEU A 426 -27.45 19.66 24.93
C LEU A 426 -27.88 19.73 23.46
N GLY A 427 -27.56 20.84 22.78
CA GLY A 427 -27.70 20.95 21.34
C GLY A 427 -26.85 19.94 20.57
N TYR A 428 -25.63 19.65 21.04
CA TYR A 428 -24.79 18.60 20.45
C TYR A 428 -25.47 17.23 20.52
N VAL A 429 -25.88 16.80 21.72
CA VAL A 429 -26.55 15.51 21.95
C VAL A 429 -27.85 15.43 21.17
N ALA A 430 -28.70 16.47 21.22
CA ALA A 430 -29.97 16.48 20.49
C ALA A 430 -29.78 16.32 18.97
N ARG A 431 -28.80 17.01 18.37
CA ARG A 431 -28.47 16.87 16.94
C ARG A 431 -27.96 15.47 16.58
N ARG A 432 -27.26 14.79 17.50
CA ARG A 432 -26.75 13.42 17.27
C ARG A 432 -27.86 12.39 17.42
N ALA A 433 -28.65 12.49 18.49
CA ALA A 433 -29.83 11.65 18.72
C ALA A 433 -30.78 11.71 17.52
N ALA A 434 -31.13 12.92 17.05
CA ALA A 434 -32.00 13.10 15.88
C ALA A 434 -31.42 12.55 14.56
N ARG A 435 -30.09 12.46 14.45
CA ARG A 435 -29.42 11.97 13.23
C ARG A 435 -29.43 10.45 13.15
N ILE A 436 -29.24 9.76 14.27
CA ILE A 436 -28.99 8.31 14.32
C ILE A 436 -30.22 7.55 14.81
N ALA A 437 -30.78 7.94 15.96
CA ALA A 437 -31.72 7.11 16.71
C ALA A 437 -33.02 6.78 15.94
N PRO A 438 -33.73 7.74 15.30
CA PRO A 438 -34.99 7.43 14.63
C PRO A 438 -34.86 6.39 13.51
N GLY A 439 -33.91 6.59 12.59
CA GLY A 439 -33.69 5.66 11.47
C GLY A 439 -33.20 4.29 11.97
N TYR A 440 -32.27 4.29 12.92
CA TYR A 440 -31.74 3.05 13.50
C TYR A 440 -32.81 2.26 14.26
N TRP A 441 -33.62 2.91 15.11
CA TRP A 441 -34.69 2.24 15.86
C TRP A 441 -35.74 1.64 14.95
N VAL A 442 -36.14 2.32 13.88
CA VAL A 442 -37.06 1.75 12.89
C VAL A 442 -36.44 0.54 12.20
N ALA A 443 -35.18 0.66 11.73
CA ALA A 443 -34.50 -0.45 11.09
C ALA A 443 -34.32 -1.66 12.04
N LEU A 444 -33.97 -1.40 13.30
CA LEU A 444 -33.82 -2.41 14.34
C LEU A 444 -35.15 -3.10 14.66
N LEU A 445 -36.24 -2.33 14.81
CA LEU A 445 -37.58 -2.87 15.05
C LEU A 445 -38.04 -3.75 13.88
N VAL A 446 -37.86 -3.28 12.64
CA VAL A 446 -38.19 -4.07 11.44
C VAL A 446 -37.36 -5.35 11.41
N CYS A 447 -36.05 -5.28 11.67
CA CYS A 447 -35.21 -6.46 11.71
C CYS A 447 -35.63 -7.43 12.83
N PHE A 448 -36.00 -6.94 14.01
CA PHE A 448 -36.46 -7.77 15.12
C PHE A 448 -37.75 -8.52 14.78
N ILE A 449 -38.75 -7.80 14.24
CA ILE A 449 -40.03 -8.41 13.83
C ILE A 449 -39.78 -9.45 12.75
N VAL A 450 -39.05 -9.10 11.70
CA VAL A 450 -38.81 -10.02 10.57
C VAL A 450 -37.95 -11.20 10.98
N ALA A 451 -36.91 -11.01 11.79
CA ALA A 451 -36.09 -12.10 12.30
C ALA A 451 -36.90 -13.05 13.20
N GLY A 452 -37.86 -12.53 14.00
CA GLY A 452 -38.74 -13.36 14.81
C GLY A 452 -39.57 -14.36 14.01
N TYR A 453 -39.94 -14.02 12.77
CA TYR A 453 -40.63 -14.94 11.86
C TYR A 453 -39.67 -15.78 11.00
N ALA A 454 -38.61 -15.16 10.49
CA ALA A 454 -37.73 -15.78 9.50
C ALA A 454 -36.63 -16.67 10.12
N LEU A 455 -36.29 -16.42 11.39
CA LEU A 455 -35.18 -17.05 12.12
C LEU A 455 -35.61 -17.35 13.58
N PRO A 456 -36.56 -18.29 13.80
CA PRO A 456 -37.12 -18.54 15.13
C PRO A 456 -36.10 -19.12 16.14
N GLU A 457 -35.03 -19.76 15.66
CA GLU A 457 -33.96 -20.36 16.49
C GLU A 457 -32.94 -19.34 17.02
N THR A 458 -33.21 -18.04 16.90
CA THR A 458 -32.26 -16.99 17.28
C THR A 458 -32.17 -16.82 18.80
N LYS A 459 -30.99 -17.11 19.35
CA LYS A 459 -30.72 -17.00 20.80
C LYS A 459 -30.69 -15.53 21.23
N TYR A 460 -31.34 -15.23 22.36
CA TYR A 460 -31.36 -13.93 23.03
C TYR A 460 -31.83 -12.75 22.15
N ALA A 461 -32.74 -12.99 21.20
CA ALA A 461 -33.14 -11.99 20.21
C ALA A 461 -33.70 -10.70 20.85
N ALA A 462 -34.47 -10.83 21.93
CA ALA A 462 -35.07 -9.70 22.64
C ALA A 462 -34.00 -8.89 23.40
N GLU A 463 -33.12 -9.55 24.14
CA GLU A 463 -32.05 -8.93 24.92
C GLU A 463 -31.04 -8.23 24.01
N ARG A 464 -30.69 -8.85 22.88
CA ARG A 464 -29.82 -8.27 21.86
C ARG A 464 -30.44 -7.05 21.23
N SER A 465 -31.71 -7.11 20.85
CA SER A 465 -32.43 -5.96 20.28
C SER A 465 -32.59 -4.83 21.30
N LEU A 466 -32.87 -5.15 22.56
CA LEU A 466 -32.98 -4.17 23.64
C LEU A 466 -31.63 -3.48 23.91
N SER A 467 -30.53 -4.24 23.91
CA SER A 467 -29.18 -3.68 24.05
C SER A 467 -28.80 -2.74 22.89
N GLY A 468 -29.25 -3.06 21.67
CA GLY A 468 -29.10 -2.21 20.50
C GLY A 468 -29.91 -0.93 20.63
N PHE A 469 -31.18 -1.04 21.05
CA PHE A 469 -32.07 0.10 21.26
C PHE A 469 -31.47 1.17 22.19
N PHE A 470 -30.79 0.73 23.26
CA PHE A 470 -30.08 1.61 24.20
C PHE A 470 -28.63 1.93 23.82
N PHE A 471 -28.13 1.46 22.66
CA PHE A 471 -26.76 1.64 22.19
C PHE A 471 -25.66 1.10 23.12
N VAL A 472 -25.98 0.09 23.94
CA VAL A 472 -25.05 -0.54 24.90
C VAL A 472 -24.57 -1.92 24.44
N SER A 473 -24.92 -2.31 23.21
CA SER A 473 -24.65 -3.65 22.70
C SER A 473 -23.15 -4.02 22.66
N ALA A 474 -22.27 -3.03 22.54
CA ALA A 474 -20.83 -3.20 22.34
C ALA A 474 -20.05 -3.75 23.56
N PHE A 475 -20.67 -3.81 24.74
CA PHE A 475 -19.96 -4.16 25.99
C PHE A 475 -19.98 -5.66 26.32
N HIS A 476 -20.76 -6.47 25.62
CA HIS A 476 -20.84 -7.91 25.89
C HIS A 476 -20.98 -8.71 24.59
N TYR A 477 -20.35 -9.88 24.51
CA TYR A 477 -20.32 -10.69 23.27
C TYR A 477 -21.71 -11.23 22.88
N ILE A 478 -22.59 -11.49 23.85
CA ILE A 478 -23.99 -11.90 23.58
C ILE A 478 -24.74 -10.78 22.85
N SER A 479 -24.61 -9.54 23.34
CA SER A 479 -25.30 -8.38 22.80
C SER A 479 -24.64 -7.78 21.57
N PHE A 480 -23.35 -8.06 21.34
CA PHE A 480 -22.50 -7.33 20.38
C PHE A 480 -23.13 -7.13 19.01
N PHE A 481 -23.81 -8.16 18.49
CA PHE A 481 -24.64 -8.09 17.30
C PHE A 481 -26.11 -7.93 17.70
N PRO A 482 -26.73 -6.74 17.57
CA PRO A 482 -28.10 -6.52 18.03
C PRO A 482 -29.18 -7.29 17.25
N SER A 483 -28.87 -7.74 16.02
CA SER A 483 -29.80 -8.42 15.13
C SER A 483 -29.08 -9.44 14.26
N ASP A 484 -29.67 -10.62 14.07
CA ASP A 484 -29.15 -11.64 13.14
C ASP A 484 -29.48 -11.33 11.67
N LEU A 485 -30.54 -10.55 11.42
CA LEU A 485 -30.88 -10.05 10.08
C LEU A 485 -29.96 -8.90 9.64
N ASN A 486 -29.27 -8.27 10.60
CA ASN A 486 -28.38 -7.14 10.31
C ASN A 486 -27.15 -7.14 11.22
N GLY A 487 -26.17 -7.97 10.84
CA GLY A 487 -24.88 -8.04 11.52
C GLY A 487 -24.22 -6.67 11.71
N PRO A 488 -24.09 -5.81 10.68
CA PRO A 488 -23.41 -4.51 10.79
C PRO A 488 -23.86 -3.57 11.91
N PHE A 489 -25.05 -3.73 12.49
CA PHE A 489 -25.54 -2.89 13.59
C PHE A 489 -24.61 -2.78 14.81
N TRP A 490 -23.67 -3.70 15.00
CA TRP A 490 -22.66 -3.64 16.07
C TRP A 490 -21.88 -2.31 16.10
N SER A 491 -21.61 -1.69 14.95
CA SER A 491 -20.77 -0.49 14.92
C SER A 491 -21.52 0.78 15.33
N ILE A 492 -22.85 0.79 15.28
CA ILE A 492 -23.66 1.96 15.64
C ILE A 492 -23.54 2.24 17.15
N SER A 493 -23.60 1.20 17.99
CA SER A 493 -23.39 1.35 19.44
C SER A 493 -22.01 1.92 19.77
N LEU A 494 -20.96 1.42 19.10
CA LEU A 494 -19.60 1.96 19.25
C LEU A 494 -19.50 3.42 18.79
N GLU A 495 -20.17 3.78 17.71
CA GLU A 495 -20.20 5.17 17.22
C GLU A 495 -20.90 6.10 18.22
N VAL A 496 -22.01 5.69 18.82
CA VAL A 496 -22.70 6.46 19.87
C VAL A 496 -21.84 6.60 21.13
N ILE A 497 -21.10 5.56 21.52
CA ILE A 497 -20.11 5.65 22.60
C ILE A 497 -19.04 6.69 22.27
N CYS A 498 -18.52 6.71 21.03
CA CYS A 498 -17.58 7.75 20.59
C CYS A 498 -18.20 9.16 20.67
N TYR A 499 -19.48 9.32 20.33
CA TYR A 499 -20.16 10.62 20.44
C TYR A 499 -20.25 11.11 21.89
N ALA A 500 -20.49 10.21 22.84
CA ALA A 500 -20.55 10.53 24.26
C ALA A 500 -19.17 10.85 24.84
N LEU A 501 -18.14 10.09 24.45
CA LEU A 501 -16.78 10.27 24.93
C LEU A 501 -16.07 11.50 24.30
N LEU A 502 -16.45 11.95 23.09
CA LEU A 502 -15.78 13.06 22.40
C LEU A 502 -15.73 14.34 23.26
N PRO A 503 -16.85 14.90 23.77
CA PRO A 503 -16.78 16.09 24.63
C PRO A 503 -15.91 15.87 25.87
N LEU A 504 -15.94 14.68 26.48
CA LEU A 504 -15.13 14.36 27.66
C LEU A 504 -13.63 14.44 27.38
N LEU A 505 -13.21 14.10 26.16
CA LEU A 505 -11.82 14.18 25.70
C LEU A 505 -11.42 15.55 25.16
N LEU A 506 -12.36 16.43 24.77
CA LEU A 506 -12.03 17.74 24.21
C LEU A 506 -12.15 18.89 25.22
N LEU A 507 -13.16 18.85 26.09
CA LEU A 507 -13.43 19.93 27.04
C LEU A 507 -12.29 20.20 28.04
N PRO A 508 -11.50 19.20 28.51
CA PRO A 508 -10.37 19.50 29.37
C PRO A 508 -9.36 20.46 28.74
N ALA A 509 -9.22 20.48 27.41
CA ALA A 509 -8.33 21.41 26.72
C ALA A 509 -8.66 22.88 27.01
N TRP A 510 -9.94 23.24 27.20
CA TRP A 510 -10.36 24.62 27.55
C TRP A 510 -9.82 25.09 28.90
N ARG A 511 -9.55 24.18 29.83
CA ARG A 511 -9.07 24.50 31.18
C ARG A 511 -7.57 24.27 31.33
N LEU A 512 -7.05 23.21 30.71
CA LEU A 512 -5.68 22.73 30.93
C LEU A 512 -4.64 23.44 30.05
N ILE A 513 -5.05 24.12 28.98
CA ILE A 513 -4.12 24.70 28.00
C ILE A 513 -4.21 26.23 28.05
N PRO A 514 -3.23 26.90 28.67
CA PRO A 514 -3.15 28.36 28.69
C PRO A 514 -3.16 28.94 27.29
N ASP A 515 -3.90 30.04 27.13
CA ASP A 515 -4.04 30.80 25.89
C ASP A 515 -4.49 29.98 24.67
N ARG A 516 -4.96 28.75 24.90
CA ARG A 516 -5.37 27.81 23.86
C ARG A 516 -4.30 27.60 22.80
N ASP A 517 -3.03 27.64 23.23
CA ASP A 517 -1.87 27.54 22.36
C ASP A 517 -1.96 26.32 21.42
N PRO A 518 -1.86 26.50 20.09
CA PRO A 518 -2.00 25.40 19.14
C PRO A 518 -0.95 24.30 19.29
N ALA A 519 0.29 24.64 19.68
CA ALA A 519 1.35 23.65 19.83
C ALA A 519 1.12 22.76 21.05
N ARG A 520 0.73 23.34 22.20
CA ARG A 520 0.30 22.59 23.39
C ARG A 520 -0.95 21.77 23.13
N THR A 521 -1.90 22.30 22.35
CA THR A 521 -3.13 21.57 21.97
C THR A 521 -2.81 20.35 21.10
N GLN A 522 -1.86 20.48 20.17
CA GLN A 522 -1.39 19.34 19.38
C GLN A 522 -0.76 18.25 20.26
N LYS A 523 0.09 18.64 21.22
CA LYS A 523 0.67 17.70 22.21
C LYS A 523 -0.40 17.03 23.06
N TYR A 524 -1.41 17.78 23.51
CA TYR A 524 -2.54 17.22 24.24
C TYR A 524 -3.27 16.14 23.44
N LEU A 525 -3.57 16.39 22.16
CA LEU A 525 -4.20 15.39 21.30
C LEU A 525 -3.33 14.15 21.08
N MET A 526 -2.00 14.31 20.98
CA MET A 526 -1.08 13.17 20.92
C MET A 526 -1.10 12.35 22.21
N TRP A 527 -1.18 13.00 23.38
CA TRP A 527 -1.33 12.30 24.66
C TRP A 527 -2.66 11.57 24.77
N VAL A 528 -3.75 12.16 24.28
CA VAL A 528 -5.05 11.47 24.22
C VAL A 528 -4.97 10.22 23.33
N LEU A 529 -4.37 10.33 22.14
CA LEU A 529 -4.18 9.18 21.24
C LEU A 529 -3.30 8.10 21.88
N MET A 530 -2.21 8.47 22.55
CA MET A 530 -1.37 7.52 23.28
C MET A 530 -2.15 6.84 24.42
N GLY A 531 -2.89 7.61 25.21
CA GLY A 531 -3.74 7.09 26.28
C GLY A 531 -4.80 6.10 25.78
N LEU A 532 -5.38 6.34 24.61
CA LEU A 532 -6.33 5.42 23.98
C LEU A 532 -5.66 4.12 23.51
N GLN A 533 -4.41 4.17 23.03
CA GLN A 533 -3.66 2.97 22.69
C GLN A 533 -3.34 2.14 23.94
N ILE A 534 -2.91 2.78 25.02
CA ILE A 534 -2.69 2.12 26.31
C ILE A 534 -4.00 1.51 26.83
N ALA A 535 -5.09 2.27 26.78
CA ALA A 535 -6.41 1.79 27.19
C ALA A 535 -6.88 0.59 26.36
N HIS A 536 -6.63 0.57 25.05
CA HIS A 536 -6.94 -0.58 24.21
C HIS A 536 -6.21 -1.84 24.71
N PHE A 537 -4.89 -1.77 24.90
CA PHE A 537 -4.13 -2.92 25.38
C PHE A 537 -4.53 -3.34 26.79
N ALA A 538 -4.86 -2.39 27.67
CA ALA A 538 -5.39 -2.68 28.99
C ALA A 538 -6.75 -3.42 28.90
N ILE A 539 -7.67 -2.99 28.04
CA ILE A 539 -8.95 -3.67 27.84
C ILE A 539 -8.74 -5.09 27.32
N VAL A 540 -7.85 -5.27 26.34
CA VAL A 540 -7.55 -6.59 25.78
C VAL A 540 -6.95 -7.53 26.82
N ALA A 541 -6.11 -7.02 27.72
CA ALA A 541 -5.49 -7.81 28.78
C ALA A 541 -6.45 -8.13 29.93
N LEU A 542 -7.31 -7.17 30.31
CA LEU A 542 -8.16 -7.27 31.49
C LEU A 542 -9.51 -7.95 31.23
N PHE A 543 -10.00 -7.93 29.99
CA PHE A 543 -11.33 -8.45 29.63
C PHE A 543 -11.29 -9.46 28.47
N PRO A 544 -10.49 -10.54 28.55
CA PRO A 544 -10.49 -11.57 27.53
C PRO A 544 -11.85 -12.32 27.51
N THR A 545 -12.27 -12.77 26.34
CA THR A 545 -13.41 -13.68 26.19
C THR A 545 -12.97 -15.11 26.46
N ASP A 546 -13.86 -15.93 27.03
CA ASP A 546 -13.64 -17.36 27.21
C ASP A 546 -13.56 -18.13 25.86
N ALA A 547 -13.02 -19.35 25.91
CA ALA A 547 -12.83 -20.20 24.74
C ALA A 547 -14.07 -21.04 24.37
N PHE A 548 -15.11 -21.08 25.21
CA PHE A 548 -16.28 -21.93 24.98
C PHE A 548 -17.12 -21.37 23.81
N GLU A 549 -17.45 -22.21 22.83
CA GLU A 549 -18.19 -21.84 21.61
C GLU A 549 -17.62 -20.58 20.91
N LYS A 550 -16.29 -20.40 20.94
CA LYS A 550 -15.62 -19.27 20.30
C LYS A 550 -15.33 -19.58 18.82
N GLY A 551 -15.71 -18.65 17.94
CA GLY A 551 -15.53 -18.75 16.49
C GLY A 551 -16.82 -18.67 15.67
N TRP A 552 -16.69 -18.32 14.39
CA TRP A 552 -17.83 -18.08 13.48
C TRP A 552 -18.66 -19.32 13.17
N GLN A 553 -18.11 -20.52 13.37
CA GLN A 553 -18.84 -21.79 13.28
C GLN A 553 -19.98 -21.90 14.31
N TYR A 554 -19.92 -21.14 15.41
CA TYR A 554 -20.96 -21.06 16.44
C TYR A 554 -21.90 -19.85 16.24
N GLY A 555 -21.97 -19.31 15.03
CA GLY A 555 -22.83 -18.19 14.69
C GLY A 555 -22.34 -16.84 15.21
N ASN A 556 -23.24 -15.86 15.28
CA ASN A 556 -22.89 -14.48 15.60
C ASN A 556 -22.34 -14.31 17.02
N ILE A 557 -22.81 -15.09 18.00
CA ILE A 557 -22.31 -15.01 19.38
C ILE A 557 -20.87 -15.53 19.46
N GLY A 558 -20.57 -16.67 18.82
CA GLY A 558 -19.21 -17.19 18.75
C GLY A 558 -18.27 -16.28 17.96
N GLY A 559 -18.74 -15.67 16.86
CA GLY A 559 -18.00 -14.64 16.13
C GLY A 559 -17.75 -13.37 16.96
N ALA A 560 -18.70 -12.96 17.79
CA ALA A 560 -18.52 -11.83 18.71
C ALA A 560 -17.44 -12.12 19.77
N LYS A 561 -17.33 -13.37 20.24
CA LYS A 561 -16.23 -13.80 21.13
C LYS A 561 -14.86 -13.75 20.44
N GLU A 562 -14.80 -13.92 19.12
CA GLU A 562 -13.56 -13.75 18.35
C GLU A 562 -13.16 -12.28 18.24
N TRP A 563 -14.16 -11.41 18.10
CA TRP A 563 -13.97 -9.98 17.89
C TRP A 563 -13.71 -9.18 19.17
N LEU A 564 -14.33 -9.54 20.29
CA LEU A 564 -14.05 -8.96 21.59
C LEU A 564 -12.86 -9.70 22.26
N PRO A 565 -12.02 -9.02 23.04
CA PRO A 565 -12.06 -7.59 23.39
C PRO A 565 -11.40 -6.64 22.37
N HIS A 566 -10.99 -7.12 21.19
CA HIS A 566 -10.23 -6.31 20.23
C HIS A 566 -11.02 -5.17 19.59
N ARG A 567 -12.34 -5.36 19.42
CA ARG A 567 -13.27 -4.34 18.92
C ARG A 567 -13.90 -3.53 20.06
N ASN A 568 -13.07 -2.80 20.80
CA ASN A 568 -13.49 -2.05 21.99
C ASN A 568 -13.58 -0.53 21.76
N PRO A 569 -14.24 0.23 22.65
CA PRO A 569 -14.37 1.67 22.54
C PRO A 569 -13.06 2.45 22.38
N ALA A 570 -11.95 2.00 22.98
CA ALA A 570 -10.67 2.72 22.89
C ALA A 570 -10.07 2.66 21.47
N THR A 571 -10.19 1.51 20.80
CA THR A 571 -9.81 1.35 19.38
C THR A 571 -10.57 2.31 18.48
N PHE A 572 -11.90 2.29 18.56
CA PHE A 572 -12.73 3.11 17.68
C PHE A 572 -12.65 4.59 18.03
N MET A 573 -12.49 4.93 19.31
CA MET A 573 -12.19 6.29 19.74
C MET A 573 -10.81 6.76 19.23
N THR A 574 -9.83 5.88 19.05
CA THR A 574 -8.56 6.25 18.39
C THR A 574 -8.82 6.72 16.96
N MET A 575 -9.59 5.97 16.17
CA MET A 575 -9.97 6.36 14.79
C MET A 575 -10.71 7.70 14.79
N PHE A 576 -11.63 7.86 15.74
CA PHE A 576 -12.41 9.07 15.92
C PHE A 576 -11.54 10.29 16.26
N MET A 577 -10.59 10.13 17.18
CA MET A 577 -9.67 11.19 17.59
C MET A 577 -8.63 11.53 16.53
N LEU A 578 -8.26 10.58 15.66
CA LEU A 578 -7.45 10.89 14.46
C LEU A 578 -8.22 11.79 13.49
N GLY A 579 -9.52 11.55 13.32
CA GLY A 579 -10.41 12.48 12.63
C GLY A 579 -10.46 13.85 13.30
N SER A 580 -10.62 13.86 14.63
CA SER A 580 -10.60 15.10 15.41
C SER A 580 -9.31 15.89 15.26
N TYR A 581 -8.17 15.21 15.23
CA TYR A 581 -6.86 15.79 14.98
C TYR A 581 -6.76 16.42 13.59
N ALA A 582 -7.27 15.76 12.54
CA ALA A 582 -7.33 16.33 11.20
C ALA A 582 -8.22 17.59 11.17
N SER A 583 -9.36 17.58 11.86
CA SER A 583 -10.23 18.75 11.97
C SER A 583 -9.54 19.91 12.69
N PHE A 584 -8.84 19.66 13.80
CA PHE A 584 -8.03 20.65 14.49
C PHE A 584 -6.96 21.25 13.56
N ALA A 585 -6.25 20.42 12.80
CA ALA A 585 -5.25 20.87 11.84
C ALA A 585 -5.87 21.72 10.72
N ILE A 586 -7.05 21.35 10.20
CA ILE A 586 -7.79 22.15 9.22
C ILE A 586 -8.18 23.51 9.82
N ALA A 587 -8.76 23.51 11.03
CA ALA A 587 -9.20 24.73 11.71
C ALA A 587 -8.03 25.67 12.01
N ARG A 588 -6.90 25.14 12.44
CA ARG A 588 -5.65 25.89 12.64
C ARG A 588 -5.13 26.48 11.33
N ARG A 589 -5.00 25.66 10.28
CA ARG A 589 -4.45 26.11 8.98
C ARG A 589 -5.29 27.22 8.35
N ARG A 590 -6.62 27.21 8.52
CA ARG A 590 -7.52 28.28 8.06
C ARG A 590 -7.28 29.63 8.74
N ARG A 591 -6.64 29.65 9.92
CA ARG A 591 -6.34 30.86 10.71
C ARG A 591 -4.89 31.34 10.57
N GLU A 592 -4.05 30.61 9.84
CA GLU A 592 -2.67 31.02 9.63
C GLU A 592 -2.57 32.18 8.62
N PRO A 593 -1.66 33.16 8.84
CA PRO A 593 -1.50 34.30 7.92
C PRO A 593 -1.05 33.91 6.51
N ARG A 594 -0.34 32.77 6.37
CA ARG A 594 0.16 32.28 5.09
C ARG A 594 -1.00 31.83 4.20
N ALA A 595 -1.14 32.47 3.03
CA ALA A 595 -2.12 32.11 2.02
C ALA A 595 -2.12 30.59 1.71
N ILE A 596 -3.30 30.03 1.50
CA ILE A 596 -3.47 28.62 1.13
C ILE A 596 -3.31 28.51 -0.38
N VAL A 597 -2.21 27.89 -0.82
CA VAL A 597 -1.95 27.58 -2.22
C VAL A 597 -2.39 26.15 -2.49
N ALA A 598 -3.50 25.95 -3.19
CA ALA A 598 -4.13 24.63 -3.37
C ALA A 598 -3.17 23.58 -3.98
N GLU A 599 -2.26 23.99 -4.86
CA GLU A 599 -1.27 23.12 -5.50
C GLU A 599 -0.31 22.45 -4.50
N GLU A 600 -0.01 23.10 -3.36
CA GLU A 600 0.83 22.53 -2.29
C GLU A 600 0.19 21.28 -1.67
N PHE A 601 -1.14 21.17 -1.71
CA PHE A 601 -1.91 20.09 -1.11
C PHE A 601 -2.27 18.97 -2.11
N GLU A 602 -2.17 19.23 -3.41
CA GLU A 602 -2.51 18.26 -4.46
C GLU A 602 -1.59 17.03 -4.44
N ARG A 603 -0.27 17.26 -4.40
CA ARG A 603 0.70 16.15 -4.46
C ARG A 603 0.64 15.28 -3.20
N PRO A 604 0.70 15.83 -1.97
CA PRO A 604 0.53 15.04 -0.76
C PRO A 604 -0.83 14.35 -0.68
N GLY A 605 -1.92 15.01 -1.11
CA GLY A 605 -3.25 14.41 -1.13
C GLY A 605 -3.36 13.19 -2.06
N LYS A 606 -2.73 13.24 -3.24
CA LYS A 606 -2.65 12.06 -4.14
C LYS A 606 -1.88 10.91 -3.51
N TRP A 607 -0.76 11.21 -2.84
CA TRP A 607 0.00 10.18 -2.12
C TRP A 607 -0.80 9.59 -0.98
N ALA A 608 -1.51 10.40 -0.18
CA ALA A 608 -2.36 9.89 0.90
C ALA A 608 -3.46 8.96 0.38
N LEU A 609 -4.11 9.31 -0.73
CA LEU A 609 -5.11 8.46 -1.40
C LEU A 609 -4.50 7.17 -1.97
N LEU A 610 -3.32 7.26 -2.60
CA LEU A 610 -2.61 6.10 -3.12
C LEU A 610 -2.20 5.16 -1.99
N TRP A 611 -1.65 5.69 -0.89
CA TRP A 611 -1.31 4.90 0.29
C TRP A 611 -2.53 4.24 0.92
N ALA A 612 -3.67 4.95 1.03
CA ALA A 612 -4.92 4.35 1.49
C ALA A 612 -5.34 3.17 0.59
N LEU A 613 -5.24 3.33 -0.74
CA LEU A 613 -5.56 2.28 -1.70
C LEU A 613 -4.59 1.09 -1.59
N LEU A 614 -3.29 1.34 -1.48
CA LEU A 614 -2.27 0.29 -1.32
C LEU A 614 -2.49 -0.50 -0.03
N VAL A 615 -2.84 0.18 1.07
CA VAL A 615 -3.21 -0.52 2.31
C VAL A 615 -4.41 -1.41 2.06
N CYS A 616 -5.46 -0.97 1.36
CA CYS A 616 -6.60 -1.84 1.03
C CYS A 616 -6.21 -3.07 0.18
N PHE A 617 -5.25 -2.94 -0.73
CA PHE A 617 -4.79 -4.05 -1.58
C PHE A 617 -3.91 -5.06 -0.85
N PHE A 618 -2.95 -4.58 -0.05
CA PHE A 618 -1.87 -5.42 0.48
C PHE A 618 -1.97 -5.74 1.96
N LEU A 619 -2.56 -4.84 2.74
CA LEU A 619 -2.58 -4.90 4.20
C LEU A 619 -3.99 -4.95 4.78
N GLY A 620 -5.01 -4.78 3.95
CA GLY A 620 -6.41 -4.82 4.35
C GLY A 620 -6.77 -6.25 4.71
N SER A 621 -6.34 -6.73 5.87
CA SER A 621 -6.70 -8.04 6.38
C SER A 621 -8.17 -7.99 6.77
N GLY A 622 -9.10 -8.35 5.87
CA GLY A 622 -10.59 -8.42 5.98
C GLY A 622 -11.31 -8.16 7.32
N GLY A 623 -10.94 -7.13 8.10
CA GLY A 623 -11.36 -6.94 9.48
C GLY A 623 -10.68 -7.84 10.51
N GLU A 624 -9.65 -8.60 10.12
CA GLU A 624 -8.82 -9.40 11.02
C GLU A 624 -8.00 -8.52 11.96
N ILE A 625 -7.63 -9.11 13.10
CA ILE A 625 -6.88 -8.44 14.14
C ILE A 625 -5.42 -8.37 13.72
N ASN A 626 -4.87 -7.16 13.66
CA ASN A 626 -3.47 -6.99 13.33
C ASN A 626 -2.59 -7.66 14.42
N PRO A 627 -1.61 -8.50 14.05
CA PRO A 627 -0.79 -9.23 15.04
C PRO A 627 -0.02 -8.33 16.00
N ILE A 628 0.36 -7.13 15.56
CA ILE A 628 1.16 -6.18 16.33
C ILE A 628 0.26 -5.30 17.19
N SER A 629 -0.68 -4.58 16.57
CA SER A 629 -1.50 -3.62 17.31
C SER A 629 -2.66 -4.26 18.07
N ARG A 630 -2.97 -5.53 17.81
CA ARG A 630 -4.15 -6.25 18.32
C ARG A 630 -5.47 -5.53 18.05
N GLN A 631 -5.50 -4.68 17.01
CA GLN A 631 -6.64 -3.88 16.60
C GLN A 631 -7.09 -4.24 15.18
N PRO A 632 -8.40 -4.09 14.87
CA PRO A 632 -8.90 -4.23 13.52
C PRO A 632 -8.47 -3.07 12.61
N TYR A 633 -8.65 -3.27 11.29
CA TYR A 633 -8.52 -2.22 10.26
C TYR A 633 -7.14 -1.55 10.20
N VAL A 634 -6.08 -2.26 10.55
CA VAL A 634 -4.70 -1.74 10.53
C VAL A 634 -4.57 -0.45 11.38
N THR A 635 -5.31 -0.39 12.49
CA THR A 635 -5.30 0.75 13.42
C THR A 635 -3.99 0.77 14.20
N PRO A 636 -3.36 1.94 14.43
CA PRO A 636 -3.82 3.30 14.09
C PRO A 636 -3.43 3.80 12.69
N LEU A 637 -2.64 3.03 11.93
CA LEU A 637 -2.00 3.49 10.69
C LEU A 637 -3.02 3.88 9.61
N PHE A 638 -3.93 2.99 9.22
CA PHE A 638 -4.89 3.27 8.16
C PHE A 638 -5.83 4.46 8.47
N PRO A 639 -6.45 4.56 9.67
CA PRO A 639 -7.23 5.74 10.02
C PRO A 639 -6.40 7.03 10.05
N ALA A 640 -5.10 6.98 10.38
CA ALA A 640 -4.21 8.14 10.31
C ALA A 640 -3.96 8.57 8.84
N ILE A 641 -3.78 7.63 7.92
CA ILE A 641 -3.69 7.90 6.48
C ILE A 641 -4.99 8.54 5.98
N CYS A 642 -6.15 8.05 6.42
CA CYS A 642 -7.45 8.66 6.10
C CYS A 642 -7.56 10.09 6.64
N ALA A 643 -7.16 10.32 7.89
CA ALA A 643 -7.16 11.65 8.50
C ALA A 643 -6.25 12.63 7.72
N ALA A 644 -5.07 12.18 7.30
CA ALA A 644 -4.18 12.95 6.44
C ALA A 644 -4.80 13.24 5.06
N ALA A 645 -5.44 12.24 4.44
CA ALA A 645 -6.15 12.42 3.17
C ALA A 645 -7.25 13.49 3.30
N LEU A 646 -8.06 13.46 4.37
CA LEU A 646 -9.10 14.47 4.62
C LEU A 646 -8.51 15.88 4.77
N TYR A 647 -7.38 16.02 5.47
CA TYR A 647 -6.66 17.29 5.59
C TYR A 647 -6.23 17.84 4.22
N PHE A 648 -5.55 17.02 3.41
CA PHE A 648 -5.05 17.45 2.10
C PHE A 648 -6.15 17.71 1.07
N ILE A 649 -7.18 16.85 1.03
CA ILE A 649 -8.31 17.01 0.12
C ILE A 649 -9.06 18.31 0.43
N ASN A 650 -9.23 18.66 1.71
CA ASN A 650 -9.95 19.88 2.10
C ASN A 650 -9.32 21.17 1.53
N PHE A 651 -8.00 21.19 1.31
CA PHE A 651 -7.29 22.35 0.75
C PHE A 651 -6.94 22.21 -0.74
N SER A 652 -7.32 21.11 -1.38
CA SER A 652 -7.04 20.86 -2.80
C SER A 652 -8.27 21.13 -3.67
N ASP A 653 -8.13 21.98 -4.69
CA ASP A 653 -9.23 22.25 -5.61
C ASP A 653 -9.60 21.06 -6.48
N LYS A 654 -8.59 20.39 -7.04
CA LYS A 654 -8.81 19.25 -7.94
C LYS A 654 -9.31 18.02 -7.19
N LEU A 655 -8.70 17.67 -6.06
CA LEU A 655 -9.08 16.46 -5.33
C LEU A 655 -10.47 16.61 -4.71
N ALA A 656 -10.78 17.76 -4.10
CA ALA A 656 -12.12 18.01 -3.57
C ALA A 656 -13.18 17.94 -4.68
N ALA A 657 -12.91 18.53 -5.85
CA ALA A 657 -13.88 18.50 -6.96
C ALA A 657 -14.14 17.09 -7.50
N ILE A 658 -13.12 16.22 -7.53
CA ILE A 658 -13.27 14.82 -7.96
C ILE A 658 -14.12 14.04 -6.97
N VAL A 659 -13.81 14.18 -5.68
CA VAL A 659 -14.42 13.38 -4.62
C VAL A 659 -15.85 13.88 -4.32
N ASP A 660 -16.08 15.20 -4.21
CA ASP A 660 -17.40 15.82 -3.92
C ASP A 660 -18.24 16.11 -5.18
N ASN A 661 -18.19 15.23 -6.18
CA ASN A 661 -19.06 15.36 -7.35
C ASN A 661 -20.56 15.23 -6.97
N ARG A 662 -21.47 15.54 -7.91
CA ARG A 662 -22.93 15.56 -7.66
C ARG A 662 -23.44 14.22 -7.14
N LEU A 663 -23.01 13.13 -7.75
CA LEU A 663 -23.42 11.78 -7.40
C LEU A 663 -22.93 11.42 -6.00
N SER A 664 -21.65 11.64 -5.71
CA SER A 664 -21.07 11.41 -4.39
C SER A 664 -21.82 12.17 -3.30
N ARG A 665 -22.16 13.46 -3.50
CA ARG A 665 -22.92 14.24 -2.52
C ARG A 665 -24.36 13.76 -2.33
N TRP A 666 -24.98 13.20 -3.37
CA TRP A 666 -26.30 12.57 -3.25
C TRP A 666 -26.23 11.27 -2.46
N ILE A 667 -25.26 10.39 -2.78
CA ILE A 667 -25.01 9.15 -2.04
C ILE A 667 -24.65 9.45 -0.58
N ALA A 668 -23.83 10.48 -0.32
CA ALA A 668 -23.44 10.89 1.02
C ALA A 668 -24.60 11.35 1.91
N LYS A 669 -25.71 11.84 1.31
CA LYS A 669 -26.94 12.15 2.07
C LYS A 669 -27.64 10.87 2.51
N LEU A 670 -27.69 9.87 1.63
CA LEU A 670 -28.34 8.58 1.87
C LEU A 670 -27.43 7.56 2.57
N SER A 671 -26.15 7.87 2.80
CA SER A 671 -25.14 6.90 3.24
C SER A 671 -25.51 6.18 4.53
N PHE A 672 -26.15 6.88 5.46
CA PHE A 672 -26.63 6.29 6.72
C PHE A 672 -27.77 5.29 6.47
N GLY A 673 -28.76 5.65 5.66
CA GLY A 673 -29.83 4.73 5.27
C GLY A 673 -29.31 3.52 4.49
N ILE A 674 -28.37 3.70 3.56
CA ILE A 674 -27.75 2.57 2.82
C ILE A 674 -27.08 1.64 3.81
N TYR A 675 -26.32 2.20 4.77
CA TYR A 675 -25.69 1.43 5.83
C TYR A 675 -26.71 0.65 6.67
N LEU A 676 -27.84 1.26 7.04
CA LEU A 676 -28.88 0.58 7.83
C LEU A 676 -29.56 -0.57 7.09
N TRP A 677 -29.85 -0.43 5.80
CA TRP A 677 -30.75 -1.36 5.11
C TRP A 677 -30.05 -2.43 4.28
N HIS A 678 -28.83 -2.20 3.79
CA HIS A 678 -28.22 -3.09 2.80
C HIS A 678 -28.05 -4.54 3.26
N PHE A 679 -27.63 -4.77 4.51
CA PHE A 679 -27.39 -6.12 5.01
C PHE A 679 -28.70 -6.86 5.25
N ALA A 680 -29.74 -6.17 5.76
CA ALA A 680 -31.08 -6.74 5.87
C ALA A 680 -31.62 -7.17 4.49
N VAL A 681 -31.42 -6.37 3.44
CA VAL A 681 -31.79 -6.76 2.06
C VAL A 681 -31.01 -7.99 1.59
N ILE A 682 -29.70 -8.07 1.86
CA ILE A 682 -28.88 -9.25 1.54
C ILE A 682 -29.45 -10.49 2.22
N GLU A 683 -29.78 -10.40 3.51
CA GLU A 683 -30.30 -11.53 4.29
C GLU A 683 -31.71 -11.93 3.85
N LEU A 684 -32.58 -10.99 3.50
CA LEU A 684 -33.90 -11.30 2.93
C LEU A 684 -33.80 -12.03 1.59
N ILE A 685 -32.90 -11.60 0.71
CA ILE A 685 -32.62 -12.31 -0.54
C ILE A 685 -32.10 -13.71 -0.22
N ARG A 686 -31.18 -13.86 0.75
CA ARG A 686 -30.68 -15.18 1.17
C ARG A 686 -31.79 -16.10 1.66
N ILE A 687 -32.68 -15.61 2.51
CA ILE A 687 -33.72 -16.42 3.15
C ILE A 687 -34.82 -16.81 2.15
N TYR A 688 -35.32 -15.85 1.36
CA TYR A 688 -36.54 -16.04 0.57
C TYR A 688 -36.33 -16.29 -0.92
N ILE A 689 -35.19 -15.87 -1.50
CA ILE A 689 -35.00 -15.86 -2.96
C ILE A 689 -33.85 -16.79 -3.38
N GLN A 690 -32.69 -16.67 -2.74
CA GLN A 690 -31.48 -17.39 -3.11
C GLN A 690 -30.69 -17.83 -1.87
N PRO A 691 -30.94 -19.05 -1.34
CA PRO A 691 -30.23 -19.60 -0.18
C PRO A 691 -28.70 -19.67 -0.32
N LYS A 692 -28.19 -19.75 -1.56
CA LYS A 692 -26.75 -19.72 -1.83
C LYS A 692 -26.15 -18.32 -1.76
N PHE A 693 -26.93 -17.25 -1.58
CA PHE A 693 -26.46 -15.88 -1.37
C PHE A 693 -25.90 -15.66 0.06
N LYS A 694 -25.23 -16.68 0.59
CA LYS A 694 -24.52 -16.71 1.87
C LYS A 694 -23.03 -16.43 1.66
N PHE A 695 -22.26 -16.42 2.74
CA PHE A 695 -20.82 -16.17 2.69
C PHE A 695 -20.14 -17.19 1.75
N MET A 696 -19.43 -16.68 0.74
CA MET A 696 -18.75 -17.44 -0.32
C MET A 696 -19.64 -18.49 -1.01
N GLY A 697 -20.95 -18.22 -1.14
CA GLY A 697 -21.91 -19.23 -1.60
C GLY A 697 -22.23 -19.21 -3.09
N ILE A 698 -22.07 -18.08 -3.80
CA ILE A 698 -22.33 -17.98 -5.24
C ILE A 698 -21.04 -18.25 -6.02
N THR A 699 -21.08 -19.19 -6.94
CA THR A 699 -19.95 -19.55 -7.82
C THR A 699 -20.09 -19.04 -9.25
N ASN A 700 -21.23 -18.43 -9.61
CA ASN A 700 -21.44 -17.85 -10.94
C ASN A 700 -21.49 -16.32 -10.86
N PHE A 701 -20.59 -15.66 -11.59
CA PHE A 701 -20.48 -14.20 -11.59
C PHE A 701 -21.76 -13.46 -11.99
N TRP A 702 -22.46 -13.91 -13.04
CA TRP A 702 -23.65 -13.23 -13.54
C TRP A 702 -24.82 -13.33 -12.58
N VAL A 703 -24.97 -14.49 -11.92
CA VAL A 703 -25.96 -14.69 -10.85
C VAL A 703 -25.66 -13.74 -9.69
N TRP A 704 -24.39 -13.67 -9.26
CA TRP A 704 -23.97 -12.75 -8.22
C TRP A 704 -24.20 -11.28 -8.60
N ALA A 705 -23.88 -10.90 -9.84
CA ALA A 705 -24.05 -9.54 -10.33
C ALA A 705 -25.54 -9.13 -10.36
N GLY A 706 -26.43 -10.03 -10.79
CA GLY A 706 -27.88 -9.80 -10.79
C GLY A 706 -28.44 -9.55 -9.38
N TYR A 707 -28.11 -10.42 -8.41
CA TYR A 707 -28.54 -10.23 -7.02
C TYR A 707 -27.89 -9.02 -6.37
N SER A 708 -26.63 -8.72 -6.70
CA SER A 708 -25.93 -7.52 -6.21
C SER A 708 -26.60 -6.24 -6.71
N ALA A 709 -27.02 -6.19 -7.98
CA ALA A 709 -27.78 -5.07 -8.53
C ALA A 709 -29.13 -4.89 -7.83
N LEU A 710 -29.84 -6.00 -7.55
CA LEU A 710 -31.09 -5.97 -6.78
C LEU A 710 -30.87 -5.45 -5.36
N VAL A 711 -29.82 -5.91 -4.66
CA VAL A 711 -29.45 -5.39 -3.33
C VAL A 711 -29.22 -3.88 -3.39
N ILE A 712 -28.44 -3.40 -4.36
CA ILE A 712 -28.14 -1.97 -4.50
C ILE A 712 -29.43 -1.17 -4.71
N ALA A 713 -30.29 -1.61 -5.63
CA ALA A 713 -31.55 -0.92 -5.94
C ALA A 713 -32.48 -0.84 -4.72
N CYS A 714 -32.74 -1.98 -4.06
CA CYS A 714 -33.59 -2.04 -2.88
C CYS A 714 -33.00 -1.22 -1.71
N SER A 715 -31.68 -1.29 -1.50
CA SER A 715 -31.00 -0.52 -0.45
C SER A 715 -31.11 0.97 -0.68
N LEU A 716 -30.97 1.43 -1.93
CA LEU A 716 -31.12 2.85 -2.28
C LEU A 716 -32.56 3.35 -2.09
N ILE A 717 -33.56 2.54 -2.46
CA ILE A 717 -34.98 2.86 -2.26
C ILE A 717 -35.28 2.97 -0.75
N LEU A 718 -34.91 1.96 0.03
CA LEU A 718 -35.12 1.96 1.49
C LEU A 718 -34.36 3.09 2.18
N ALA A 719 -33.13 3.37 1.75
CA ALA A 719 -32.35 4.49 2.27
C ALA A 719 -33.01 5.84 1.95
N ALA A 720 -33.55 6.02 0.75
CA ALA A 720 -34.29 7.23 0.37
C ALA A 720 -35.57 7.38 1.19
N LEU A 721 -36.36 6.30 1.34
CA LEU A 721 -37.56 6.30 2.17
C LEU A 721 -37.24 6.64 3.63
N SER A 722 -36.23 5.98 4.22
CA SER A 722 -35.73 6.27 5.58
C SER A 722 -35.33 7.74 5.73
N TRP A 723 -34.59 8.27 4.76
CA TRP A 723 -34.13 9.65 4.80
C TRP A 723 -35.30 10.65 4.76
N TYR A 724 -36.20 10.53 3.78
CA TYR A 724 -37.25 11.52 3.56
C TYR A 724 -38.41 11.40 4.55
N LEU A 725 -38.74 10.19 4.99
CA LEU A 725 -39.90 9.94 5.86
C LEU A 725 -39.56 10.02 7.35
N ILE A 726 -38.33 9.71 7.74
CA ILE A 726 -37.95 9.55 9.15
C ILE A 726 -36.84 10.53 9.54
N GLU A 727 -35.68 10.43 8.92
CA GLU A 727 -34.48 11.14 9.37
C GLU A 727 -34.59 12.66 9.16
N GLN A 728 -34.99 13.09 7.96
CA GLN A 728 -35.07 14.52 7.61
C GLN A 728 -36.14 15.27 8.42
N PRO A 729 -37.37 14.75 8.62
CA PRO A 729 -38.36 15.39 9.48
C PRO A 729 -37.88 15.57 10.92
N MET A 730 -37.25 14.54 11.50
CA MET A 730 -36.73 14.59 12.88
C MET A 730 -35.60 15.62 13.02
N LEU A 731 -34.66 15.65 12.07
CA LEU A 731 -33.59 16.66 12.05
C LEU A 731 -34.14 18.09 11.97
N ARG A 732 -35.13 18.34 11.10
CA ARG A 732 -35.80 19.65 10.99
C ARG A 732 -36.55 20.01 12.28
N GLY A 733 -37.19 19.04 12.92
CA GLY A 733 -37.88 19.22 14.20
C GLY A 733 -36.93 19.67 15.31
N VAL A 734 -35.80 18.98 15.48
CA VAL A 734 -34.78 19.33 16.48
C VAL A 734 -34.12 20.68 16.18
N GLN A 735 -33.87 21.00 14.91
CA GLN A 735 -33.37 22.33 14.53
C GLN A 735 -34.33 23.46 14.94
N ARG A 736 -35.64 23.29 14.70
CA ARG A 736 -36.66 24.27 15.13
C ARG A 736 -36.74 24.37 16.65
N TRP A 737 -36.66 23.25 17.36
CA TRP A 737 -36.67 23.21 18.82
C TRP A 737 -35.47 23.95 19.43
N LEU A 738 -34.26 23.69 18.90
CA LEU A 738 -33.06 24.39 19.35
C LEU A 738 -33.10 25.89 19.06
N ALA A 739 -33.61 26.29 17.88
CA ALA A 739 -33.75 27.70 17.53
C ALA A 739 -34.68 28.47 18.49
N ARG A 740 -35.73 27.82 19.01
CA ARG A 740 -36.65 28.42 20.01
C ARG A 740 -36.01 28.59 21.39
N ARG A 741 -35.00 27.77 21.72
CA ARG A 741 -34.33 27.78 23.04
C ARG A 741 -33.28 28.87 23.19
N THR A 742 -32.75 29.36 22.07
CA THR A 742 -31.85 30.51 22.03
C THR A 742 -32.60 31.69 21.43
N PRO A 743 -33.34 32.50 22.22
CA PRO A 743 -33.83 33.78 21.71
C PRO A 743 -32.61 34.59 21.29
N SER A 744 -32.56 35.02 20.03
CA SER A 744 -31.53 35.91 19.55
C SER A 744 -31.49 37.16 20.42
N SER A 745 -30.31 37.56 20.87
CA SER A 745 -30.01 38.91 21.35
C SER A 745 -30.09 39.94 20.21
N ALA A 746 -31.21 39.96 19.50
CA ALA A 746 -31.55 40.92 18.46
C ALA A 746 -32.70 41.79 18.96
N ALA A 747 -32.40 42.59 19.99
CA ALA A 747 -33.27 43.65 20.48
C ALA A 747 -32.39 44.74 21.10
N THR A 748 -31.63 45.46 20.27
CA THR A 748 -31.21 46.87 20.47
C THR A 748 -30.30 47.31 19.32
N ILE A 749 -30.89 47.54 18.14
CA ILE A 749 -30.41 48.60 17.25
C ILE A 749 -31.62 49.49 17.00
N LYS A 750 -31.69 50.62 17.71
CA LYS A 750 -32.59 51.72 17.38
C LYS A 750 -32.26 52.22 15.97
N PRO A 751 -33.24 52.61 15.16
CA PRO A 751 -32.97 53.42 13.99
C PRO A 751 -32.62 54.83 14.47
N ALA A 752 -31.41 55.30 14.21
CA ALA A 752 -31.11 56.71 14.24
C ALA A 752 -31.21 57.23 12.80
N SER A 753 -32.17 58.14 12.64
CA SER A 753 -32.42 59.02 11.51
C SER A 753 -31.26 59.98 11.23
N ILE A 754 -31.14 60.34 9.94
CA ILE A 754 -30.32 61.38 9.30
C ILE A 754 -28.91 60.93 8.91
#